data_AF-A0A352YU95-F1
#
_entry.id   AF-A0A352YU95-F1
#
_cell.length_a   1.000
_cell.length_b   1.000
_cell.length_c   1.000
_cell.angle_alpha   90.00
_cell.angle_beta   90.00
_cell.angle_gamma   90.00
#
_symmetry.space_group_name_H-M   'P 1'
#
loop_
_entity.id
_entity.type
_entity.pdbx_description
1 polymer ?
#
loop_
_entity_poly.entity_id
_entity_poly.type
_entity_poly.pdbx_seq_one_letter_code
_entity_poly.pdbx_strand_id
1 'polypeptide(L)'
;MNTTKSHLNQSIMKRFVFLLLLIPMSAFAQNKPECDVNSIKPKWYSATDFYEKYGASLQNKQMIAGYNAAEMKPHLQAALKWVQGKANGISGAKEARYYNNFFTGNPDPESLYSDPWYHATGRLGYFYLRVVSQQLYCTSDGRMVELSGPAFIDVSFNNFHHFADAVYKNDENDISIPYLIDGKPVYKIPEIKRSEGRVDYYEFPGPVPEYVFNYDKWVFYNAYIIRNSEKPLFIPVTRREYLEQYLKDMEIFYKKQIELVLQYTVVSPPEEFDRELNERIAEIKKLTAEGAWGYTKENMEQRIKTAEEFYRNKKAEEVNKVKTLTEQVDNDYAESVQMIKDYLQKQSPGVLVKPVRDVITVGNYDPATVREMLKYFYDLGGERTWGKNTRVCFINKDYFNNSLPPDEPQFIAVEFANLENVHKNLNGIVANINKDFDFSGLKVLLSGNKNMGPAAQPAILAKAGGNKFLPKSDQLPKLPFALAPVNNQAGVNVFGQMQSPGFNKAPVQIKFPPPSPLLQNIPSLLTAADYKKYVAGLQQSVKNAMPAKNINYLDEFCTLNKVTTSEDLARNGIGAWLSGNPSAALYFHAKAVVGNINDGLSANNFAAYLLKSGYPEKALPIFQYWLAKYPENTLLLSNAANSYYFLGDFDKSIQMAKQCVAIDSLHPGANKLLAFGYYKSGEKLLCKGALERSLKSSYDEEVISMLLELDPKSKISKLLYEGRKNVVEPMLLKRFQLPEAISGIEEAELQRNTILEVRESLNSTIEAIGNKRPVVDLDALAQKNFELMMKSRSLPLIQIIAQAIVFESAQEYHKEFAEEQQYFGQQLKSKSKDYYTLTGAIVKRYNEQMSKYEAGEDEDPELQRLEKAKCMELNKAMNDYLQATAPLVNQFAGRLEYISRRHHSTIANWMPQWLQSDEAADFPGTQISYLQSMKNILDMYPLNTPTDCSYLNLNTNDTIKGKLMIWEEKFCPVKFSVGFGFGKVGVQCNTFSLSGGEVLQGEWEVKLNDEWNAVEETTIAAGAGASWTLGDSDIAGIEAGVSSKLYVKWGKNKATGEWELMDVGNKSDATVTGKIGSADVEVKLAEVSIGIRSGISSDGLINKLPVMK
;
A
#
# COMPACT_ATOMS: atom_id res chain seq x y z
N MET A 1 -16.03 -57.33 -51.48
CA MET A 1 -15.41 -58.54 -52.07
C MET A 1 -13.90 -58.46 -51.93
N ASN A 2 -13.23 -59.60 -52.04
CA ASN A 2 -11.86 -59.85 -51.60
C ASN A 2 -10.75 -59.19 -52.47
N THR A 3 -9.66 -58.74 -51.81
CA THR A 3 -8.22 -58.97 -52.14
C THR A 3 -7.64 -58.51 -53.50
N THR A 4 -6.34 -58.23 -53.69
CA THR A 4 -5.12 -58.52 -52.89
C THR A 4 -3.93 -57.56 -53.18
N LYS A 5 -2.91 -57.64 -52.30
CA LYS A 5 -1.44 -57.42 -52.44
C LYS A 5 -0.83 -57.52 -53.88
N SER A 6 0.34 -56.96 -54.23
CA SER A 6 1.41 -56.25 -53.46
C SER A 6 2.49 -55.57 -54.34
N HIS A 7 3.27 -54.64 -53.73
CA HIS A 7 4.69 -54.27 -53.96
C HIS A 7 5.34 -54.35 -55.37
N LEU A 8 6.00 -53.25 -55.80
CA LEU A 8 7.49 -53.19 -55.76
C LEU A 8 8.08 -51.76 -55.87
N ASN A 9 9.25 -51.59 -55.23
CA ASN A 9 10.35 -50.61 -55.41
C ASN A 9 10.12 -49.11 -55.69
N GLN A 10 10.74 -48.31 -54.81
CA GLN A 10 11.20 -46.94 -55.07
C GLN A 10 12.38 -46.96 -56.08
N SER A 11 12.42 -45.99 -57.02
CA SER A 11 13.62 -45.20 -57.39
C SER A 11 13.42 -44.51 -58.75
N ILE A 12 12.86 -43.29 -58.76
CA ILE A 12 13.04 -42.18 -59.72
C ILE A 12 12.09 -41.04 -59.27
N MET A 13 12.54 -40.19 -58.33
CA MET A 13 11.79 -38.97 -57.93
C MET A 13 12.67 -37.93 -57.20
N LYS A 14 13.78 -37.50 -57.82
CA LYS A 14 14.71 -36.52 -57.21
C LYS A 14 15.21 -35.41 -58.16
N ARG A 15 14.52 -35.12 -59.27
CA ARG A 15 14.94 -34.10 -60.26
C ARG A 15 13.85 -33.17 -60.85
N PHE A 16 12.64 -33.12 -60.28
CA PHE A 16 11.50 -32.42 -60.90
C PHE A 16 10.84 -31.28 -60.08
N VAL A 17 11.50 -30.78 -59.03
CA VAL A 17 10.90 -29.79 -58.08
C VAL A 17 11.67 -28.46 -58.03
N PHE A 18 12.70 -28.27 -58.85
CA PHE A 18 13.66 -27.15 -58.72
C PHE A 18 13.44 -25.98 -59.70
N LEU A 19 12.20 -25.77 -60.18
CA LEU A 19 11.92 -24.85 -61.30
C LEU A 19 10.59 -24.08 -61.18
N LEU A 20 10.13 -23.81 -59.95
CA LEU A 20 8.89 -23.05 -59.66
C LEU A 20 9.06 -21.99 -58.55
N LEU A 21 10.20 -21.28 -58.56
CA LEU A 21 10.47 -20.14 -57.68
C LEU A 21 11.09 -18.98 -58.47
N LEU A 22 10.26 -18.09 -59.01
CA LEU A 22 10.62 -16.71 -59.41
C LEU A 22 9.35 -15.90 -59.83
N ILE A 23 8.75 -15.17 -58.87
CA ILE A 23 8.15 -13.80 -59.01
C ILE A 23 6.96 -13.61 -60.00
N PRO A 24 5.89 -12.83 -59.68
CA PRO A 24 5.88 -11.66 -58.81
C PRO A 24 4.85 -11.59 -57.66
N MET A 25 5.20 -10.80 -56.65
CA MET A 25 4.28 -10.33 -55.60
C MET A 25 3.70 -8.96 -55.96
N SER A 26 2.50 -8.92 -56.56
CA SER A 26 1.83 -7.66 -56.91
C SER A 26 0.29 -7.75 -56.96
N ALA A 27 -0.32 -8.62 -56.13
CA ALA A 27 -1.75 -8.94 -56.22
C ALA A 27 -2.46 -9.16 -54.86
N PHE A 28 -1.93 -8.62 -53.76
CA PHE A 28 -2.61 -8.61 -52.45
C PHE A 28 -2.63 -7.23 -51.80
N ALA A 29 -3.04 -6.22 -52.57
CA ALA A 29 -3.68 -5.04 -52.00
C ALA A 29 -5.08 -5.44 -51.51
N GLN A 30 -5.14 -6.16 -50.37
CA GLN A 30 -6.41 -6.36 -49.68
C GLN A 30 -6.92 -4.99 -49.25
N ASN A 31 -8.14 -4.63 -49.65
CA ASN A 31 -8.81 -3.44 -49.13
C ASN A 31 -8.84 -3.54 -47.61
N LYS A 32 -8.09 -2.68 -46.92
CA LYS A 32 -8.26 -2.51 -45.47
C LYS A 32 -9.73 -2.14 -45.25
N PRO A 33 -10.46 -2.81 -44.34
CA PRO A 33 -11.83 -2.41 -44.03
C PRO A 33 -11.81 -0.95 -43.57
N GLU A 34 -12.68 -0.12 -44.16
CA GLU A 34 -12.72 1.29 -43.80
C GLU A 34 -13.04 1.44 -42.31
N CYS A 35 -12.23 2.25 -41.63
CA CYS A 35 -12.41 2.53 -40.22
C CYS A 35 -13.57 3.52 -40.06
N ASP A 36 -14.81 3.02 -40.08
CA ASP A 36 -15.99 3.82 -39.77
C ASP A 36 -16.39 3.68 -38.30
N VAL A 37 -15.79 4.52 -37.46
CA VAL A 37 -16.18 4.64 -36.04
C VAL A 37 -17.62 5.12 -35.87
N ASN A 38 -18.22 5.78 -36.86
CA ASN A 38 -19.61 6.28 -36.79
C ASN A 38 -20.64 5.15 -36.98
N SER A 39 -20.25 4.00 -37.52
CA SER A 39 -21.07 2.78 -37.49
C SER A 39 -21.17 2.15 -36.10
N ILE A 40 -20.19 2.41 -35.21
CA ILE A 40 -20.01 1.69 -33.95
C ILE A 40 -20.81 2.38 -32.85
N LYS A 41 -21.90 1.71 -32.43
CA LYS A 41 -22.74 2.11 -31.29
C LYS A 41 -22.20 1.50 -29.99
N PRO A 42 -22.18 2.26 -28.88
CA PRO A 42 -21.64 1.76 -27.62
C PRO A 42 -22.49 0.62 -27.05
N LYS A 43 -21.82 -0.48 -26.70
CA LYS A 43 -22.41 -1.55 -25.89
C LYS A 43 -22.42 -1.14 -24.42
N TRP A 44 -23.56 -1.32 -23.75
CA TRP A 44 -23.75 -0.91 -22.36
C TRP A 44 -23.41 -2.05 -21.41
N TYR A 45 -22.53 -1.79 -20.45
CA TYR A 45 -22.07 -2.76 -19.46
C TYR A 45 -22.22 -2.21 -18.04
N SER A 46 -22.82 -3.01 -17.16
CA SER A 46 -22.68 -2.80 -15.72
C SER A 46 -21.25 -3.12 -15.31
N ALA A 47 -20.73 -2.39 -14.33
CA ALA A 47 -19.54 -2.79 -13.59
C ALA A 47 -19.83 -2.81 -12.08
N THR A 48 -18.79 -3.06 -11.29
CA THR A 48 -18.90 -3.55 -9.91
C THR A 48 -19.26 -2.48 -8.89
N ASP A 49 -20.25 -2.79 -8.05
CA ASP A 49 -20.62 -2.10 -6.82
C ASP A 49 -19.44 -1.60 -5.95
N PHE A 50 -19.53 -0.36 -5.45
CA PHE A 50 -18.47 0.46 -4.86
C PHE A 50 -19.15 1.35 -3.82
N TYR A 51 -18.78 1.08 -2.57
CA TYR A 51 -19.39 1.65 -1.37
C TYR A 51 -18.26 2.29 -0.56
N GLU A 52 -18.16 3.61 -0.57
CA GLU A 52 -17.20 4.33 0.26
C GLU A 52 -17.68 4.33 1.72
N LYS A 53 -17.31 3.26 2.43
CA LYS A 53 -17.49 3.12 3.87
C LYS A 53 -16.33 3.75 4.62
N TYR A 54 -16.44 5.03 4.92
CA TYR A 54 -15.62 5.63 5.98
C TYR A 54 -16.01 5.02 7.34
N GLY A 55 -15.01 4.80 8.20
CA GLY A 55 -15.14 3.99 9.41
C GLY A 55 -16.02 4.62 10.48
N ALA A 56 -17.33 4.39 10.41
CA ALA A 56 -18.29 4.88 11.38
C ALA A 56 -17.98 4.41 12.81
N SER A 57 -17.50 5.33 13.67
CA SER A 57 -17.37 5.06 15.09
C SER A 57 -18.74 4.70 15.68
N LEU A 58 -18.76 3.79 16.66
CA LEU A 58 -20.00 3.25 17.23
C LEU A 58 -20.90 4.29 17.92
N GLN A 59 -20.36 5.48 18.20
CA GLN A 59 -21.02 6.57 18.93
C GLN A 59 -21.93 7.42 18.02
N ASN A 60 -21.50 7.77 16.79
CA ASN A 60 -22.26 8.68 15.92
C ASN A 60 -23.24 7.98 14.95
N LYS A 61 -23.72 6.78 15.30
CA LYS A 61 -24.68 6.00 14.50
C LYS A 61 -25.95 6.77 14.12
N GLN A 62 -26.37 7.76 14.91
CA GLN A 62 -27.55 8.59 14.60
C GLN A 62 -27.37 9.45 13.34
N MET A 63 -26.14 9.80 12.93
CA MET A 63 -25.89 10.65 11.75
C MET A 63 -25.74 9.88 10.42
N ILE A 64 -25.61 8.54 10.46
CA ILE A 64 -25.64 7.67 9.26
C ILE A 64 -26.96 6.85 9.20
N ALA A 65 -27.82 6.95 10.21
CA ALA A 65 -29.09 6.24 10.29
C ALA A 65 -30.04 6.64 9.14
N GLY A 66 -30.04 5.86 8.06
CA GLY A 66 -30.81 6.12 6.85
C GLY A 66 -30.14 5.67 5.55
N TYR A 67 -28.85 5.31 5.54
CA TYR A 67 -28.18 4.78 4.34
C TYR A 67 -28.60 3.33 4.02
N ASN A 68 -29.78 3.15 3.39
CA ASN A 68 -30.31 1.83 3.07
C ASN A 68 -29.79 1.30 1.73
N ALA A 69 -28.84 0.35 1.78
CA ALA A 69 -28.23 -0.36 0.63
C ALA A 69 -29.18 -1.23 -0.23
N ALA A 70 -30.44 -1.44 0.20
CA ALA A 70 -31.50 -2.05 -0.60
C ALA A 70 -32.52 -1.04 -1.12
N GLU A 71 -32.31 0.24 -0.87
CA GLU A 71 -33.15 1.29 -1.41
C GLU A 71 -32.36 2.30 -2.26
N MET A 72 -31.18 2.15 -2.90
CA MET A 72 -30.01 1.28 -3.27
C MET A 72 -29.80 0.05 -4.28
N LYS A 73 -30.70 -0.47 -5.17
CA LYS A 73 -30.42 -1.04 -6.58
C LYS A 73 -31.07 -0.52 -7.97
N PRO A 74 -32.38 -0.18 -8.22
CA PRO A 74 -32.95 0.67 -9.34
C PRO A 74 -33.13 2.25 -9.52
N HIS A 75 -33.12 3.26 -8.62
CA HIS A 75 -33.34 4.70 -9.01
C HIS A 75 -32.28 5.20 -9.99
N LEU A 76 -31.01 4.93 -9.67
CA LEU A 76 -29.90 5.14 -10.59
C LEU A 76 -30.01 4.23 -11.83
N GLN A 77 -30.84 3.17 -11.83
CA GLN A 77 -31.26 2.52 -13.10
C GLN A 77 -32.31 3.34 -13.87
N ALA A 78 -33.16 4.14 -13.23
CA ALA A 78 -34.02 5.09 -13.93
C ALA A 78 -33.19 6.25 -14.52
N ALA A 79 -32.18 6.73 -13.80
CA ALA A 79 -31.17 7.62 -14.36
C ALA A 79 -30.41 6.96 -15.53
N LEU A 80 -30.01 5.70 -15.41
CA LEU A 80 -29.36 4.95 -16.48
C LEU A 80 -30.25 4.83 -17.72
N LYS A 81 -31.53 4.50 -17.55
CA LYS A 81 -32.52 4.45 -18.64
C LYS A 81 -32.66 5.80 -19.33
N TRP A 82 -32.61 6.91 -18.57
CA TRP A 82 -32.63 8.26 -19.14
C TRP A 82 -31.34 8.56 -19.93
N VAL A 83 -30.15 8.29 -19.38
CA VAL A 83 -28.87 8.48 -20.10
C VAL A 83 -28.80 7.60 -21.35
N GLN A 84 -29.22 6.33 -21.27
CA GLN A 84 -29.34 5.42 -22.42
C GLN A 84 -30.30 5.96 -23.49
N GLY A 85 -31.41 6.57 -23.08
CA GLY A 85 -32.35 7.24 -23.99
C GLY A 85 -31.71 8.43 -24.72
N LYS A 86 -30.99 9.30 -24.01
CA LYS A 86 -30.30 10.46 -24.60
C LYS A 86 -29.07 10.08 -25.44
N ALA A 87 -28.49 8.92 -25.20
CA ALA A 87 -27.43 8.31 -26.00
C ALA A 87 -27.94 7.49 -27.21
N ASN A 88 -29.26 7.38 -27.42
CA ASN A 88 -29.79 6.68 -28.58
C ASN A 88 -29.36 7.36 -29.89
N GLY A 89 -28.87 6.57 -30.85
CA GLY A 89 -28.33 7.05 -32.11
C GLY A 89 -26.89 7.59 -32.04
N ILE A 90 -26.30 7.75 -30.85
CA ILE A 90 -24.89 8.12 -30.70
C ILE A 90 -23.99 6.92 -31.05
N SER A 91 -22.89 7.22 -31.73
CA SER A 91 -21.85 6.27 -32.16
C SER A 91 -20.46 6.86 -31.94
N GLY A 92 -19.42 6.22 -32.45
CA GLY A 92 -18.03 6.62 -32.17
C GLY A 92 -17.55 6.19 -30.78
N ALA A 93 -18.18 5.19 -30.18
CA ALA A 93 -17.75 4.59 -28.91
C ALA A 93 -18.03 3.09 -28.93
N LYS A 94 -17.06 2.29 -28.50
CA LYS A 94 -17.17 0.82 -28.44
C LYS A 94 -18.11 0.39 -27.33
N GLU A 95 -18.03 1.07 -26.19
CA GLU A 95 -18.72 0.71 -24.96
C GLU A 95 -19.06 1.93 -24.08
N ALA A 96 -20.04 1.74 -23.21
CA ALA A 96 -20.42 2.65 -22.14
C ALA A 96 -20.54 1.83 -20.85
N ARG A 97 -19.58 2.02 -19.92
CA ARG A 97 -19.58 1.34 -18.62
C ARG A 97 -20.30 2.21 -17.61
N TYR A 98 -21.38 1.70 -17.02
CA TYR A 98 -22.15 2.43 -16.03
C TYR A 98 -21.78 2.03 -14.61
N TYR A 99 -21.77 3.04 -13.75
CA TYR A 99 -20.71 3.24 -12.78
C TYR A 99 -21.23 4.09 -11.60
N ASN A 100 -22.04 3.45 -10.80
CA ASN A 100 -23.17 3.99 -10.05
C ASN A 100 -22.96 3.89 -8.49
N ASN A 101 -22.42 4.90 -7.80
CA ASN A 101 -21.71 4.72 -6.51
C ASN A 101 -22.41 5.31 -5.27
N PHE A 102 -21.98 4.88 -4.08
CA PHE A 102 -22.48 5.32 -2.79
C PHE A 102 -21.38 5.85 -1.87
N PHE A 103 -21.65 6.96 -1.19
CA PHE A 103 -20.78 7.59 -0.20
C PHE A 103 -21.58 7.85 1.08
N THR A 104 -21.23 7.21 2.20
CA THR A 104 -21.97 7.39 3.47
C THR A 104 -21.55 8.65 4.24
N GLY A 105 -20.47 9.31 3.81
CA GLY A 105 -19.80 10.38 4.54
C GLY A 105 -19.09 9.90 5.82
N ASN A 106 -18.30 10.80 6.42
CA ASN A 106 -17.62 10.56 7.68
C ASN A 106 -18.33 11.31 8.82
N PRO A 107 -18.91 10.62 9.82
CA PRO A 107 -19.68 11.24 10.90
C PRO A 107 -18.78 11.74 12.05
N ASP A 108 -17.47 11.68 11.90
CA ASP A 108 -16.50 12.12 12.91
C ASP A 108 -16.55 13.64 13.11
N PRO A 109 -16.53 14.17 14.35
CA PRO A 109 -16.64 15.61 14.60
C PRO A 109 -15.58 16.48 13.92
N GLU A 110 -14.33 16.01 13.78
CA GLU A 110 -13.26 16.77 13.10
C GLU A 110 -13.47 16.76 11.58
N SER A 111 -13.97 15.65 11.04
CA SER A 111 -14.35 15.57 9.62
C SER A 111 -15.56 16.46 9.31
N LEU A 112 -16.61 16.44 10.15
CA LEU A 112 -17.78 17.31 10.02
C LEU A 112 -17.45 18.79 10.21
N TYR A 113 -16.43 19.11 11.01
CA TYR A 113 -15.89 20.47 11.13
C TYR A 113 -15.27 20.96 9.80
N SER A 114 -14.63 20.06 9.04
CA SER A 114 -14.06 20.36 7.71
C SER A 114 -15.04 20.24 6.51
N ASP A 115 -16.18 19.55 6.66
CA ASP A 115 -17.08 19.19 5.54
C ASP A 115 -18.00 20.37 5.11
N PRO A 116 -17.75 21.02 3.96
CA PRO A 116 -18.57 22.14 3.51
C PRO A 116 -20.00 21.73 3.14
N TRP A 117 -20.21 20.48 2.68
CA TRP A 117 -21.53 19.99 2.29
C TRP A 117 -22.41 19.77 3.52
N TYR A 118 -21.82 19.23 4.59
CA TYR A 118 -22.49 19.11 5.87
C TYR A 118 -22.83 20.48 6.46
N HIS A 119 -21.90 21.44 6.48
CA HIS A 119 -22.19 22.83 6.92
C HIS A 119 -23.26 23.53 6.06
N ALA A 120 -23.34 23.21 4.76
CA ALA A 120 -24.31 23.81 3.84
C ALA A 120 -25.73 23.26 3.99
N THR A 121 -25.85 21.95 4.23
CA THR A 121 -27.13 21.23 4.10
C THR A 121 -27.60 20.56 5.40
N GLY A 122 -26.69 20.28 6.34
CA GLY A 122 -26.94 19.41 7.49
C GLY A 122 -27.10 17.93 7.13
N ARG A 123 -26.74 17.52 5.89
CA ARG A 123 -26.81 16.13 5.41
C ARG A 123 -25.42 15.57 5.20
N LEU A 124 -25.25 14.30 5.55
CA LEU A 124 -24.02 13.55 5.39
C LEU A 124 -24.19 12.52 4.27
N GLY A 125 -23.16 12.35 3.43
CA GLY A 125 -23.14 11.38 2.33
C GLY A 125 -23.99 11.75 1.10
N TYR A 126 -23.94 10.90 0.06
CA TYR A 126 -24.73 11.01 -1.19
C TYR A 126 -24.65 9.73 -2.07
N PHE A 127 -25.30 9.74 -3.24
CA PHE A 127 -25.24 8.65 -4.24
C PHE A 127 -25.28 9.19 -5.68
N TYR A 128 -24.71 8.48 -6.67
CA TYR A 128 -24.59 9.00 -8.05
C TYR A 128 -24.41 7.94 -9.15
N LEU A 129 -24.81 8.22 -10.39
CA LEU A 129 -24.56 7.38 -11.57
C LEU A 129 -23.46 7.99 -12.45
N ARG A 130 -22.21 7.54 -12.32
CA ARG A 130 -21.20 7.73 -13.37
C ARG A 130 -21.51 6.83 -14.57
N VAL A 131 -21.14 7.26 -15.77
CA VAL A 131 -21.11 6.46 -17.00
C VAL A 131 -19.85 6.86 -17.78
N VAL A 132 -18.87 5.96 -17.91
CA VAL A 132 -17.66 6.20 -18.71
C VAL A 132 -17.89 5.68 -20.14
N SER A 133 -17.64 6.52 -21.15
CA SER A 133 -17.67 6.10 -22.56
C SER A 133 -16.60 6.85 -23.34
N GLN A 134 -15.49 6.15 -23.65
CA GLN A 134 -14.39 6.73 -24.41
C GLN A 134 -14.69 6.79 -25.91
N GLN A 135 -14.11 7.79 -26.57
CA GLN A 135 -14.31 8.06 -27.99
C GLN A 135 -13.36 7.18 -28.80
N LEU A 136 -13.89 6.46 -29.78
CA LEU A 136 -13.10 5.80 -30.81
C LEU A 136 -12.62 6.82 -31.84
N TYR A 137 -11.36 6.71 -32.24
CA TYR A 137 -10.84 7.36 -33.44
C TYR A 137 -10.05 6.37 -34.30
N CYS A 138 -9.86 6.75 -35.56
CA CYS A 138 -9.08 5.97 -36.52
C CYS A 138 -7.65 6.50 -36.56
N THR A 139 -6.70 5.61 -36.34
CA THR A 139 -5.29 5.86 -36.66
C THR A 139 -5.09 5.94 -38.18
N SER A 140 -3.98 6.55 -38.60
CA SER A 140 -3.60 6.67 -40.02
C SER A 140 -3.35 5.34 -40.74
N ASP A 141 -3.19 4.23 -40.00
CA ASP A 141 -3.08 2.89 -40.59
C ASP A 141 -4.42 2.13 -40.69
N GLY A 142 -5.52 2.72 -40.21
CA GLY A 142 -6.87 2.14 -40.26
C GLY A 142 -7.29 1.37 -39.00
N ARG A 143 -6.44 1.24 -37.97
CA ARG A 143 -6.87 0.68 -36.67
C ARG A 143 -7.72 1.69 -35.89
N MET A 144 -8.80 1.18 -35.30
CA MET A 144 -9.61 1.87 -34.29
C MET A 144 -8.88 1.83 -32.94
N VAL A 145 -8.90 2.94 -32.21
CA VAL A 145 -8.31 3.08 -30.87
C VAL A 145 -9.20 3.96 -30.00
N GLU A 146 -9.17 3.73 -28.69
CA GLU A 146 -9.94 4.49 -27.69
C GLU A 146 -9.11 5.69 -27.19
N LEU A 147 -9.72 6.87 -27.21
CA LEU A 147 -9.12 8.10 -26.72
C LEU A 147 -9.14 8.08 -25.18
N SER A 148 -7.96 8.22 -24.57
CA SER A 148 -7.81 8.22 -23.11
C SER A 148 -8.05 9.62 -22.53
N GLY A 149 -8.69 9.66 -21.35
CA GLY A 149 -9.03 10.90 -20.65
C GLY A 149 -10.29 10.76 -19.77
N PRO A 150 -10.62 11.77 -18.96
CA PRO A 150 -11.93 11.90 -18.33
C PRO A 150 -13.03 12.02 -19.40
N ALA A 151 -13.87 11.00 -19.46
CA ALA A 151 -14.92 10.84 -20.46
C ALA A 151 -16.17 10.23 -19.80
N PHE A 152 -16.78 10.96 -18.88
CA PHE A 152 -17.87 10.43 -18.05
C PHE A 152 -19.04 11.38 -17.79
N ILE A 153 -20.18 10.77 -17.43
CA ILE A 153 -21.44 11.45 -17.11
C ILE A 153 -21.83 11.03 -15.69
N ASP A 154 -21.85 11.95 -14.74
CA ASP A 154 -22.32 11.73 -13.35
C ASP A 154 -23.76 12.22 -13.18
N VAL A 155 -24.72 11.34 -12.88
CA VAL A 155 -26.06 11.73 -12.40
C VAL A 155 -26.09 11.63 -10.88
N SER A 156 -25.70 12.72 -10.22
CA SER A 156 -25.52 12.85 -8.77
C SER A 156 -26.85 13.15 -8.07
N PHE A 157 -27.10 12.53 -6.92
CA PHE A 157 -28.33 12.68 -6.14
C PHE A 157 -27.97 13.20 -4.75
N ASN A 158 -28.61 14.30 -4.34
CA ASN A 158 -28.32 14.99 -3.08
C ASN A 158 -26.87 15.49 -2.90
N ASN A 159 -26.07 15.58 -3.98
CA ASN A 159 -24.75 16.24 -4.02
C ASN A 159 -24.36 16.56 -5.49
N PHE A 160 -23.23 17.23 -5.71
CA PHE A 160 -22.49 17.36 -6.97
C PHE A 160 -21.04 16.87 -6.79
N HIS A 161 -20.34 16.54 -7.88
CA HIS A 161 -18.96 16.04 -7.80
C HIS A 161 -17.89 17.06 -8.17
N HIS A 162 -18.08 17.77 -9.29
CA HIS A 162 -17.00 18.55 -9.92
C HIS A 162 -17.44 19.93 -10.42
N PHE A 163 -18.74 20.19 -10.53
CA PHE A 163 -19.23 21.45 -11.11
C PHE A 163 -19.19 22.65 -10.14
N ALA A 164 -19.05 22.41 -8.83
CA ALA A 164 -19.15 23.44 -7.80
C ALA A 164 -18.09 23.23 -6.69
N ASP A 165 -17.03 24.01 -6.75
CA ASP A 165 -15.89 23.90 -5.82
C ASP A 165 -16.19 24.62 -4.50
N ALA A 166 -16.02 23.94 -3.36
CA ALA A 166 -16.06 24.62 -2.06
C ALA A 166 -14.82 25.51 -1.87
N VAL A 167 -15.00 26.71 -1.33
CA VAL A 167 -13.88 27.58 -0.95
C VAL A 167 -13.44 27.25 0.46
N TYR A 168 -12.12 27.10 0.67
CA TYR A 168 -11.52 26.79 1.96
C TYR A 168 -10.58 27.92 2.43
N LYS A 169 -10.35 27.98 3.75
CA LYS A 169 -9.22 28.68 4.40
C LYS A 169 -8.64 27.77 5.49
N ASN A 170 -7.38 27.98 5.86
CA ASN A 170 -6.82 27.24 6.99
C ASN A 170 -7.27 27.90 8.31
N ASP A 171 -7.49 27.09 9.33
CA ASP A 171 -7.74 27.53 10.71
C ASP A 171 -6.42 27.86 11.44
N GLU A 172 -6.47 28.08 12.75
CA GLU A 172 -5.27 28.36 13.55
C GLU A 172 -4.39 27.14 13.86
N ASN A 173 -4.81 25.94 13.47
CA ASN A 173 -4.09 24.67 13.58
C ASN A 173 -3.59 24.18 12.21
N ASP A 174 -3.67 25.02 11.18
CA ASP A 174 -3.39 24.73 9.76
C ASP A 174 -4.33 23.68 9.11
N ILE A 175 -5.52 23.49 9.70
CA ILE A 175 -6.57 22.60 9.17
C ILE A 175 -7.39 23.37 8.11
N SER A 176 -7.48 22.82 6.91
CA SER A 176 -8.31 23.36 5.82
C SER A 176 -9.81 23.24 6.14
N ILE A 177 -10.45 24.36 6.44
CA ILE A 177 -11.88 24.47 6.79
C ILE A 177 -12.68 25.30 5.75
N PRO A 178 -14.00 25.12 5.64
CA PRO A 178 -14.80 25.90 4.69
C PRO A 178 -14.79 27.41 4.99
N TYR A 179 -14.65 28.24 3.95
CA TYR A 179 -14.79 29.69 4.08
C TYR A 179 -16.26 30.06 4.26
N LEU A 180 -16.58 30.68 5.41
CA LEU A 180 -17.94 31.02 5.80
C LEU A 180 -18.26 32.51 5.58
N ILE A 181 -19.36 32.81 4.91
CA ILE A 181 -19.95 34.16 4.83
C ILE A 181 -21.31 34.12 5.54
N ASP A 182 -21.49 34.96 6.56
CA ASP A 182 -22.66 34.95 7.46
C ASP A 182 -23.01 33.54 7.99
N GLY A 183 -21.96 32.79 8.37
CA GLY A 183 -22.08 31.45 8.93
C GLY A 183 -22.45 30.34 7.94
N LYS A 184 -22.39 30.60 6.63
CA LYS A 184 -22.69 29.63 5.56
C LYS A 184 -21.44 29.39 4.70
N PRO A 185 -21.08 28.13 4.36
CA PRO A 185 -20.00 27.85 3.43
C PRO A 185 -20.34 28.33 2.02
N VAL A 186 -19.31 28.72 1.26
CA VAL A 186 -19.47 29.26 -0.09
C VAL A 186 -18.80 28.40 -1.15
N TYR A 187 -19.45 28.35 -2.32
CA TYR A 187 -19.07 27.53 -3.45
C TYR A 187 -18.84 28.38 -4.70
N LYS A 188 -17.86 28.00 -5.51
CA LYS A 188 -17.50 28.61 -6.78
C LYS A 188 -18.12 27.80 -7.91
N ILE A 189 -19.09 28.37 -8.63
CA ILE A 189 -19.85 27.68 -9.70
C ILE A 189 -19.76 28.44 -11.03
N PRO A 190 -19.82 27.78 -12.20
CA PRO A 190 -19.91 28.46 -13.51
C PRO A 190 -21.14 29.39 -13.63
N GLU A 191 -21.08 30.39 -14.51
CA GLU A 191 -22.29 31.16 -14.84
C GLU A 191 -23.34 30.29 -15.55
N ILE A 192 -24.59 30.36 -15.06
CA ILE A 192 -25.75 29.67 -15.64
C ILE A 192 -26.02 30.14 -17.07
N LYS A 193 -26.31 29.19 -17.97
CA LYS A 193 -26.53 29.45 -19.42
C LYS A 193 -27.99 29.41 -19.84
N ARG A 194 -28.81 28.56 -19.20
CA ARG A 194 -30.24 28.35 -19.53
C ARG A 194 -30.97 27.83 -18.29
N SER A 195 -32.20 28.29 -18.08
CA SER A 195 -33.13 27.73 -17.08
C SER A 195 -34.50 27.54 -17.72
N GLU A 196 -35.11 26.37 -17.53
CA GLU A 196 -36.47 26.10 -18.00
C GLU A 196 -37.30 25.43 -16.89
N GLY A 197 -38.00 26.28 -16.14
CA GLY A 197 -38.70 25.90 -14.90
C GLY A 197 -37.71 25.34 -13.88
N ARG A 198 -37.96 24.10 -13.44
CA ARG A 198 -37.13 23.35 -12.49
C ARG A 198 -35.94 22.61 -13.13
N VAL A 199 -35.27 23.19 -14.13
CA VAL A 199 -33.97 22.70 -14.64
C VAL A 199 -33.08 23.90 -14.96
N ASP A 200 -31.87 23.88 -14.39
CA ASP A 200 -30.82 24.88 -14.62
C ASP A 200 -29.63 24.22 -15.33
N TYR A 201 -29.08 24.87 -16.36
CA TYR A 201 -27.94 24.40 -17.15
C TYR A 201 -26.74 25.35 -17.00
N TYR A 202 -25.59 24.76 -16.69
CA TYR A 202 -24.30 25.39 -16.46
C TYR A 202 -23.26 24.79 -17.41
N GLU A 203 -22.32 25.60 -17.89
CA GLU A 203 -21.33 25.20 -18.90
C GLU A 203 -20.02 25.91 -18.61
N PHE A 204 -18.93 25.14 -18.45
CA PHE A 204 -17.60 25.70 -18.25
C PHE A 204 -17.16 26.51 -19.50
N PRO A 205 -16.87 27.82 -19.39
CA PRO A 205 -17.23 28.74 -20.47
C PRO A 205 -16.14 28.99 -21.53
N GLY A 206 -15.99 28.07 -22.49
CA GLY A 206 -15.41 28.37 -23.81
C GLY A 206 -14.50 27.30 -24.40
N PRO A 207 -14.08 27.46 -25.67
CA PRO A 207 -13.03 26.65 -26.26
C PRO A 207 -11.68 26.90 -25.56
N VAL A 208 -10.80 25.91 -25.68
CA VAL A 208 -9.40 25.98 -25.27
C VAL A 208 -8.69 27.15 -25.97
N PRO A 209 -7.94 28.02 -25.26
CA PRO A 209 -7.07 29.01 -25.88
C PRO A 209 -5.83 28.34 -26.52
N GLU A 210 -5.53 28.68 -27.78
CA GLU A 210 -4.48 28.03 -28.60
C GLU A 210 -3.05 28.08 -28.02
N TYR A 211 -2.81 28.91 -27.01
CA TYR A 211 -1.49 29.10 -26.36
C TYR A 211 -1.25 28.19 -25.14
N VAL A 212 -2.22 27.37 -24.75
CA VAL A 212 -2.02 26.37 -23.68
C VAL A 212 -1.31 25.14 -24.28
N PHE A 213 -0.46 24.47 -23.49
CA PHE A 213 0.36 23.33 -23.96
C PHE A 213 0.44 22.16 -22.96
N ASN A 214 -0.31 22.21 -21.86
CA ASN A 214 -0.39 21.14 -20.87
C ASN A 214 -1.84 21.02 -20.39
N TYR A 215 -2.51 19.97 -20.86
CA TYR A 215 -3.96 19.87 -20.89
C TYR A 215 -4.54 18.84 -19.91
N ASP A 216 -3.69 17.97 -19.38
CA ASP A 216 -4.03 16.79 -18.57
C ASP A 216 -4.73 17.13 -17.23
N LYS A 217 -4.78 18.42 -16.86
CA LYS A 217 -5.43 18.95 -15.64
C LYS A 217 -6.77 19.67 -15.90
N TRP A 218 -7.21 19.79 -17.16
CA TRP A 218 -8.27 20.71 -17.57
C TRP A 218 -9.53 19.94 -17.99
N VAL A 219 -10.36 19.61 -17.00
CA VAL A 219 -11.64 18.91 -17.21
C VAL A 219 -12.73 19.93 -17.52
N PHE A 220 -13.50 19.69 -18.59
CA PHE A 220 -14.61 20.57 -19.00
C PHE A 220 -15.94 19.96 -18.56
N TYR A 221 -16.81 20.82 -18.02
CA TYR A 221 -18.07 20.40 -17.42
C TYR A 221 -19.28 21.05 -18.10
N ASN A 222 -20.23 20.21 -18.52
CA ASN A 222 -21.62 20.61 -18.76
C ASN A 222 -22.46 20.04 -17.61
N ALA A 223 -23.13 20.89 -16.83
CA ALA A 223 -23.86 20.46 -15.63
C ALA A 223 -25.32 20.90 -15.68
N TYR A 224 -26.24 19.99 -15.37
CA TYR A 224 -27.68 20.26 -15.29
C TYR A 224 -28.19 19.98 -13.87
N ILE A 225 -28.77 20.98 -13.21
CA ILE A 225 -29.42 20.80 -11.90
C ILE A 225 -30.92 20.66 -12.13
N ILE A 226 -31.45 19.45 -11.92
CA ILE A 226 -32.88 19.18 -11.90
C ILE A 226 -33.39 19.46 -10.48
N ARG A 227 -34.32 20.40 -10.41
CA ARG A 227 -34.84 21.00 -9.19
C ARG A 227 -36.18 20.37 -8.79
N ASN A 228 -36.43 20.25 -7.49
CA ASN A 228 -37.75 19.85 -6.97
C ASN A 228 -38.64 21.06 -6.61
N SER A 229 -38.03 22.20 -6.30
CA SER A 229 -38.68 23.48 -6.01
C SER A 229 -38.33 24.55 -7.04
N GLU A 230 -39.25 25.50 -7.26
CA GLU A 230 -38.99 26.71 -8.06
C GLU A 230 -38.00 27.68 -7.38
N LYS A 231 -37.70 27.50 -6.08
CA LYS A 231 -36.54 28.16 -5.45
C LYS A 231 -35.25 27.77 -6.20
N PRO A 232 -34.23 28.65 -6.29
CA PRO A 232 -32.92 28.26 -6.80
C PRO A 232 -32.18 27.37 -5.78
N LEU A 233 -31.33 26.47 -6.25
CA LEU A 233 -30.43 25.68 -5.38
C LEU A 233 -29.25 26.54 -4.88
N PHE A 234 -28.73 27.42 -5.74
CA PHE A 234 -27.62 28.32 -5.44
C PHE A 234 -28.12 29.77 -5.29
N ILE A 235 -27.70 30.43 -4.21
CA ILE A 235 -27.98 31.85 -3.94
C ILE A 235 -26.65 32.60 -4.11
N PRO A 236 -26.49 33.46 -5.13
CA PRO A 236 -25.23 34.17 -5.35
C PRO A 236 -24.88 35.10 -4.18
N VAL A 237 -23.63 35.02 -3.71
CA VAL A 237 -23.08 35.93 -2.70
C VAL A 237 -22.92 37.31 -3.33
N THR A 238 -23.57 38.32 -2.76
CA THR A 238 -23.44 39.70 -3.20
C THR A 238 -22.11 40.31 -2.76
N ARG A 239 -21.63 41.32 -3.50
CA ARG A 239 -20.43 42.10 -3.11
C ARG A 239 -20.60 42.77 -1.74
N ARG A 240 -21.84 43.08 -1.35
CA ARG A 240 -22.19 43.54 0.00
C ARG A 240 -21.85 42.48 1.06
N GLU A 241 -22.47 41.31 1.00
CA GLU A 241 -22.29 40.24 1.99
C GLU A 241 -20.81 39.82 2.12
N TYR A 242 -20.10 39.75 1.00
CA TYR A 242 -18.66 39.46 0.99
C TYR A 242 -17.83 40.55 1.70
N LEU A 243 -18.03 41.83 1.38
CA LEU A 243 -17.27 42.92 2.01
C LEU A 243 -17.66 43.11 3.49
N GLU A 244 -18.92 42.90 3.83
CA GLU A 244 -19.40 42.94 5.22
C GLU A 244 -18.85 41.75 6.04
N GLN A 245 -18.60 40.58 5.45
CA GLN A 245 -17.84 39.50 6.09
C GLN A 245 -16.33 39.79 6.14
N TYR A 246 -15.73 40.29 5.06
CA TYR A 246 -14.29 40.58 5.00
C TYR A 246 -13.88 41.57 6.11
N LEU A 247 -14.73 42.56 6.42
CA LEU A 247 -14.55 43.44 7.57
C LEU A 247 -14.52 42.72 8.94
N LYS A 248 -15.28 41.63 9.11
CA LYS A 248 -15.27 40.82 10.35
C LYS A 248 -13.98 39.98 10.43
N ASP A 249 -13.60 39.34 9.34
CA ASP A 249 -12.36 38.55 9.26
C ASP A 249 -11.12 39.43 9.47
N MET A 250 -11.13 40.67 8.95
CA MET A 250 -10.16 41.72 9.27
C MET A 250 -10.11 42.06 10.77
N GLU A 251 -11.26 42.29 11.42
CA GLU A 251 -11.32 42.61 12.85
C GLU A 251 -10.77 41.47 13.72
N ILE A 252 -11.04 40.22 13.34
CA ILE A 252 -10.50 39.02 13.99
C ILE A 252 -8.98 38.94 13.81
N PHE A 253 -8.47 39.13 12.59
CA PHE A 253 -7.03 39.14 12.31
C PHE A 253 -6.31 40.25 13.10
N TYR A 254 -6.82 41.48 13.04
CA TYR A 254 -6.29 42.62 13.80
C TYR A 254 -6.22 42.33 15.29
N LYS A 255 -7.31 41.83 15.91
CA LYS A 255 -7.31 41.44 17.33
C LYS A 255 -6.25 40.40 17.65
N LYS A 256 -6.06 39.39 16.79
CA LYS A 256 -5.02 38.36 16.98
C LYS A 256 -3.61 38.92 16.85
N GLN A 257 -3.36 39.87 15.94
CA GLN A 257 -2.06 40.57 15.86
C GLN A 257 -1.79 41.41 17.11
N ILE A 258 -2.77 42.17 17.61
CA ILE A 258 -2.63 42.96 18.85
C ILE A 258 -2.42 42.04 20.07
N GLU A 259 -3.12 40.92 20.15
CA GLU A 259 -2.92 39.92 21.22
C GLU A 259 -1.50 39.33 21.19
N LEU A 260 -0.98 38.99 20.01
CA LEU A 260 0.41 38.54 19.85
C LEU A 260 1.42 39.62 20.25
N VAL A 261 1.24 40.88 19.84
CA VAL A 261 2.10 42.00 20.27
C VAL A 261 2.08 42.16 21.78
N LEU A 262 0.91 42.09 22.42
CA LEU A 262 0.78 42.15 23.89
C LEU A 262 1.39 40.93 24.60
N GLN A 263 1.29 39.73 24.03
CA GLN A 263 1.84 38.50 24.59
C GLN A 263 3.37 38.48 24.57
N TYR A 264 4.00 39.00 23.51
CA TYR A 264 5.46 38.95 23.34
C TYR A 264 6.19 40.25 23.76
N THR A 265 5.47 41.37 23.96
CA THR A 265 6.08 42.62 24.46
C THR A 265 6.20 42.62 25.98
N VAL A 266 7.39 42.28 26.48
CA VAL A 266 7.71 42.46 27.92
C VAL A 266 7.80 43.97 28.23
N VAL A 267 6.95 44.42 29.17
CA VAL A 267 6.90 45.80 29.67
C VAL A 267 7.23 45.79 31.17
N SER A 268 8.28 46.51 31.58
CA SER A 268 8.61 46.70 33.00
C SER A 268 7.57 47.58 33.72
N PRO A 269 7.16 47.26 34.97
CA PRO A 269 6.21 48.08 35.73
C PRO A 269 6.72 49.52 35.95
N PRO A 270 5.86 50.55 35.88
CA PRO A 270 6.24 51.95 36.13
C PRO A 270 6.96 52.18 37.47
N GLU A 271 6.63 51.40 38.49
CA GLU A 271 7.18 51.49 39.84
C GLU A 271 8.62 50.94 39.92
N GLU A 272 9.02 50.08 38.99
CA GLU A 272 10.37 49.51 38.95
C GLU A 272 11.41 50.58 38.58
N PHE A 273 11.09 51.47 37.65
CA PHE A 273 11.92 52.62 37.30
C PHE A 273 12.10 53.59 38.47
N ASP A 274 11.05 53.78 39.27
CA ASP A 274 11.11 54.63 40.47
C ASP A 274 11.97 53.97 41.56
N ARG A 275 11.97 52.63 41.65
CA ARG A 275 12.86 51.87 42.54
C ARG A 275 14.32 51.99 42.09
N GLU A 276 14.62 51.71 40.81
CA GLU A 276 15.97 51.82 40.23
C GLU A 276 16.55 53.24 40.39
N LEU A 277 15.73 54.28 40.17
CA LEU A 277 16.13 55.68 40.37
C LEU A 277 16.52 55.96 41.84
N ASN A 278 15.71 55.51 42.80
CA ASN A 278 16.00 55.70 44.22
C ASN A 278 17.27 54.96 44.66
N GLU A 279 17.46 53.73 44.19
CA GLU A 279 18.69 52.94 44.41
C GLU A 279 19.92 53.66 43.84
N ARG A 280 19.84 54.16 42.60
CA ARG A 280 20.92 54.91 41.95
C ARG A 280 21.23 56.24 42.64
N ILE A 281 20.23 56.95 43.14
CA ILE A 281 20.42 58.18 43.95
C ILE A 281 21.12 57.85 45.29
N ALA A 282 20.77 56.74 45.94
CA ALA A 282 21.44 56.29 47.15
C ALA A 282 22.91 55.91 46.88
N GLU A 283 23.18 55.23 45.77
CA GLU A 283 24.53 54.88 45.32
C GLU A 283 25.38 56.12 45.03
N ILE A 284 24.86 57.11 44.30
CA ILE A 284 25.57 58.38 44.02
C ILE A 284 25.94 59.09 45.33
N LYS A 285 25.02 59.14 46.30
CA LYS A 285 25.26 59.74 47.63
C LYS A 285 26.32 58.96 48.41
N LYS A 286 26.28 57.62 48.38
CA LYS A 286 27.28 56.74 49.01
C LYS A 286 28.68 56.97 48.43
N LEU A 287 28.83 56.86 47.10
CA LEU A 287 30.12 57.03 46.41
C LEU A 287 30.71 58.43 46.63
N THR A 288 29.86 59.46 46.73
CA THR A 288 30.29 60.83 47.08
C THR A 288 30.77 60.94 48.53
N ALA A 289 30.18 60.20 49.47
CA ALA A 289 30.63 60.16 50.87
C ALA A 289 31.92 59.34 51.05
N GLU A 290 32.12 58.29 50.24
CA GLU A 290 33.32 57.46 50.20
C GLU A 290 34.50 58.11 49.46
N GLY A 291 34.29 59.27 48.83
CA GLY A 291 35.33 59.98 48.05
C GLY A 291 35.75 59.24 46.78
N ALA A 292 34.87 58.42 46.21
CA ALA A 292 35.16 57.61 45.04
C ALA A 292 35.54 58.49 43.83
N TRP A 293 36.50 58.02 43.02
CA TRP A 293 37.06 58.82 41.93
C TRP A 293 35.97 59.33 40.96
N GLY A 294 35.89 60.65 40.82
CA GLY A 294 34.88 61.34 40.01
C GLY A 294 33.58 61.71 40.73
N TYR A 295 33.33 61.26 41.96
CA TYR A 295 32.16 61.60 42.77
C TYR A 295 32.56 62.61 43.85
N THR A 296 32.09 63.86 43.73
CA THR A 296 32.45 64.95 44.65
C THR A 296 31.21 65.75 45.03
N LYS A 297 31.27 66.49 46.16
CA LYS A 297 30.13 67.26 46.65
C LYS A 297 29.66 68.31 45.65
N GLU A 298 30.61 68.86 44.89
CA GLU A 298 30.44 69.88 43.86
C GLU A 298 29.76 69.33 42.59
N ASN A 299 29.76 68.01 42.36
CA ASN A 299 29.12 67.39 41.20
C ASN A 299 27.94 66.44 41.53
N MET A 300 27.67 66.21 42.83
CA MET A 300 26.62 65.31 43.30
C MET A 300 25.21 65.67 42.80
N GLU A 301 24.82 66.95 42.88
CA GLU A 301 23.48 67.40 42.46
C GLU A 301 23.26 67.22 40.96
N GLN A 302 24.27 67.58 40.14
CA GLN A 302 24.23 67.36 38.70
C GLN A 302 24.14 65.87 38.34
N ARG A 303 24.87 64.99 39.06
CA ARG A 303 24.78 63.53 38.88
C ARG A 303 23.40 62.97 39.24
N ILE A 304 22.77 63.47 40.30
CA ILE A 304 21.40 63.10 40.68
C ILE A 304 20.41 63.56 39.61
N LYS A 305 20.50 64.82 39.16
CA LYS A 305 19.63 65.34 38.09
C LYS A 305 19.74 64.54 36.79
N THR A 306 20.95 64.19 36.35
CA THR A 306 21.16 63.35 35.17
C THR A 306 20.59 61.93 35.36
N ALA A 307 20.60 61.38 36.57
CA ALA A 307 19.91 60.11 36.85
C ALA A 307 18.38 60.27 36.73
N GLU A 308 17.79 61.30 37.32
CA GLU A 308 16.34 61.55 37.17
C GLU A 308 15.91 61.77 35.71
N GLU A 309 16.71 62.48 34.92
CA GLU A 309 16.45 62.68 33.48
C GLU A 309 16.55 61.36 32.71
N PHE A 310 17.58 60.54 32.98
CA PHE A 310 17.72 59.21 32.38
C PHE A 310 16.53 58.28 32.72
N TYR A 311 16.14 58.18 34.00
CA TYR A 311 15.04 57.30 34.40
C TYR A 311 13.66 57.83 33.96
N ARG A 312 13.46 59.16 33.87
CA ARG A 312 12.26 59.73 33.22
C ARG A 312 12.15 59.32 31.75
N ASN A 313 13.25 59.38 31.00
CA ASN A 313 13.26 58.98 29.59
C ASN A 313 13.04 57.47 29.43
N LYS A 314 13.80 56.63 30.16
CA LYS A 314 13.64 55.17 30.17
C LYS A 314 12.19 54.73 30.48
N LYS A 315 11.52 55.41 31.43
CA LYS A 315 10.12 55.18 31.79
C LYS A 315 9.15 55.62 30.69
N ALA A 316 9.42 56.73 30.01
CA ALA A 316 8.60 57.21 28.89
C ALA A 316 8.75 56.34 27.63
N GLU A 317 9.96 55.83 27.35
CA GLU A 317 10.24 54.86 26.28
C GLU A 317 9.47 53.55 26.53
N GLU A 318 9.58 52.97 27.73
CA GLU A 318 8.90 51.70 28.06
C GLU A 318 7.36 51.82 27.99
N VAL A 319 6.79 52.96 28.38
CA VAL A 319 5.34 53.22 28.26
C VAL A 319 4.88 53.35 26.80
N ASN A 320 5.70 53.88 25.90
CA ASN A 320 5.36 53.99 24.47
C ASN A 320 5.65 52.70 23.67
N LYS A 321 6.48 51.79 24.21
CA LYS A 321 6.93 50.53 23.58
C LYS A 321 5.81 49.72 22.89
N VAL A 322 4.71 49.46 23.60
CA VAL A 322 3.55 48.74 23.03
C VAL A 322 2.90 49.55 21.91
N LYS A 323 2.67 50.85 22.14
CA LYS A 323 2.05 51.74 21.16
C LYS A 323 2.85 51.77 19.85
N THR A 324 4.18 51.92 19.91
CA THR A 324 5.03 51.94 18.71
C THR A 324 5.05 50.59 17.98
N LEU A 325 4.83 49.47 18.67
CA LEU A 325 4.71 48.15 18.05
C LEU A 325 3.32 47.89 17.44
N THR A 326 2.25 48.52 17.94
CA THR A 326 0.91 48.43 17.33
C THR A 326 0.67 49.48 16.25
N GLU A 327 1.32 50.65 16.29
CA GLU A 327 1.00 51.84 15.47
C GLU A 327 0.87 51.55 13.97
N GLN A 328 1.73 50.72 13.38
CA GLN A 328 1.59 50.31 11.98
C GLN A 328 0.37 49.40 11.74
N VAL A 329 0.13 48.43 12.63
CA VAL A 329 -1.02 47.49 12.56
C VAL A 329 -2.34 48.24 12.78
N ASP A 330 -2.36 49.21 13.70
CA ASP A 330 -3.48 50.10 13.97
C ASP A 330 -3.81 50.96 12.73
N ASN A 331 -2.79 51.53 12.08
CA ASN A 331 -2.93 52.34 10.87
C ASN A 331 -3.38 51.51 9.65
N ASP A 332 -2.74 50.36 9.39
CA ASP A 332 -3.08 49.48 8.27
C ASP A 332 -4.51 48.94 8.38
N TYR A 333 -4.93 48.55 9.60
CA TYR A 333 -6.31 48.16 9.87
C TYR A 333 -7.27 49.34 9.66
N ALA A 334 -6.95 50.53 10.17
CA ALA A 334 -7.80 51.72 10.05
C ALA A 334 -8.00 52.19 8.59
N GLU A 335 -6.92 52.31 7.80
CA GLU A 335 -7.04 52.67 6.38
C GLU A 335 -7.83 51.61 5.61
N SER A 336 -7.50 50.32 5.79
CA SER A 336 -8.15 49.23 5.07
C SER A 336 -9.64 49.10 5.38
N VAL A 337 -10.01 49.24 6.65
CA VAL A 337 -11.42 49.28 7.08
C VAL A 337 -12.13 50.50 6.50
N GLN A 338 -11.46 51.66 6.46
CA GLN A 338 -12.04 52.87 5.87
C GLN A 338 -12.21 52.74 4.35
N MET A 339 -11.26 52.14 3.62
CA MET A 339 -11.35 51.88 2.18
C MET A 339 -12.58 51.02 1.82
N ILE A 340 -12.87 49.98 2.60
CA ILE A 340 -14.06 49.13 2.38
C ILE A 340 -15.34 49.86 2.75
N LYS A 341 -15.37 50.61 3.86
CA LYS A 341 -16.53 51.46 4.24
C LYS A 341 -16.82 52.53 3.17
N ASP A 342 -15.78 53.19 2.66
CA ASP A 342 -15.87 54.14 1.54
C ASP A 342 -16.42 53.47 0.28
N TYR A 343 -15.98 52.25 -0.05
CA TYR A 343 -16.53 51.50 -1.18
C TYR A 343 -18.02 51.20 -0.99
N LEU A 344 -18.40 50.67 0.17
CA LEU A 344 -19.79 50.33 0.53
C LEU A 344 -20.73 51.55 0.57
N GLN A 345 -20.20 52.76 0.83
CA GLN A 345 -20.96 54.00 0.82
C GLN A 345 -21.03 54.65 -0.58
N LYS A 346 -19.93 54.61 -1.36
CA LYS A 346 -19.81 55.30 -2.66
C LYS A 346 -20.42 54.50 -3.81
N GLN A 347 -20.50 53.17 -3.70
CA GLN A 347 -21.11 52.33 -4.74
C GLN A 347 -22.63 52.33 -4.66
N SER A 348 -23.28 52.36 -5.83
CA SER A 348 -24.75 52.30 -5.91
C SER A 348 -25.27 50.92 -5.49
N PRO A 349 -26.53 50.80 -5.01
CA PRO A 349 -27.13 49.52 -4.65
C PRO A 349 -27.05 48.50 -5.80
N GLY A 350 -27.25 48.94 -7.05
CA GLY A 350 -27.14 48.11 -8.25
C GLY A 350 -25.72 47.62 -8.59
N VAL A 351 -24.67 48.16 -7.96
CA VAL A 351 -23.31 47.58 -7.99
C VAL A 351 -23.14 46.58 -6.84
N LEU A 352 -23.62 46.92 -5.64
CA LEU A 352 -23.42 46.11 -4.43
C LEU A 352 -24.20 44.79 -4.42
N VAL A 353 -25.36 44.72 -5.07
CA VAL A 353 -26.13 43.46 -5.25
C VAL A 353 -25.59 42.55 -6.36
N LYS A 354 -24.53 42.95 -7.08
CA LYS A 354 -23.90 42.07 -8.08
C LYS A 354 -23.20 40.89 -7.38
N PRO A 355 -23.17 39.70 -8.01
CA PRO A 355 -22.46 38.56 -7.45
C PRO A 355 -20.94 38.81 -7.40
N VAL A 356 -20.31 38.17 -6.42
CA VAL A 356 -18.85 38.00 -6.35
C VAL A 356 -18.43 36.86 -7.28
N ARG A 357 -17.22 36.95 -7.86
CA ARG A 357 -16.67 35.92 -8.78
C ARG A 357 -15.57 35.06 -8.18
N ASP A 358 -14.85 35.60 -7.20
CA ASP A 358 -13.77 34.93 -6.47
C ASP A 358 -13.70 35.42 -5.01
N VAL A 359 -13.16 34.59 -4.12
CA VAL A 359 -12.93 34.91 -2.70
C VAL A 359 -11.42 35.09 -2.51
N ILE A 360 -11.00 36.18 -1.87
CA ILE A 360 -9.58 36.44 -1.62
C ILE A 360 -9.24 36.03 -0.18
N THR A 361 -8.80 34.77 -0.01
CA THR A 361 -8.33 34.19 1.27
C THR A 361 -6.87 34.54 1.54
N VAL A 362 -6.60 35.82 1.79
CA VAL A 362 -5.25 36.34 2.10
C VAL A 362 -4.89 36.21 3.57
N GLY A 363 -3.61 35.97 3.84
CA GLY A 363 -3.02 35.98 5.19
C GLY A 363 -2.62 37.37 5.70
N ASN A 364 -2.90 38.44 4.95
CA ASN A 364 -2.70 39.83 5.36
C ASN A 364 -3.86 40.71 4.88
N TYR A 365 -4.10 41.82 5.59
CA TYR A 365 -5.23 42.72 5.36
C TYR A 365 -4.77 44.19 5.25
N ASP A 366 -3.59 44.40 4.67
CA ASP A 366 -2.99 45.73 4.48
C ASP A 366 -3.72 46.57 3.41
N PRO A 367 -3.49 47.90 3.38
CA PRO A 367 -4.20 48.80 2.49
C PRO A 367 -3.94 48.55 1.00
N ALA A 368 -2.78 47.97 0.62
CA ALA A 368 -2.49 47.63 -0.77
C ALA A 368 -3.25 46.36 -1.20
N THR A 369 -3.25 45.31 -0.38
CA THR A 369 -4.06 44.09 -0.58
C THR A 369 -5.55 44.42 -0.68
N VAL A 370 -6.08 45.30 0.18
CA VAL A 370 -7.47 45.78 0.06
C VAL A 370 -7.68 46.63 -1.19
N ARG A 371 -6.68 47.42 -1.63
CA ARG A 371 -6.75 48.18 -2.90
C ARG A 371 -6.92 47.26 -4.10
N GLU A 372 -6.11 46.21 -4.20
CA GLU A 372 -6.19 45.24 -5.30
C GLU A 372 -7.49 44.43 -5.25
N MET A 373 -7.93 43.98 -4.06
CA MET A 373 -9.24 43.33 -3.89
C MET A 373 -10.37 44.17 -4.49
N LEU A 374 -10.41 45.47 -4.20
CA LEU A 374 -11.48 46.34 -4.67
C LEU A 374 -11.41 46.62 -6.19
N LYS A 375 -10.24 46.49 -6.84
CA LYS A 375 -10.12 46.58 -8.32
C LYS A 375 -10.84 45.43 -9.03
N TYR A 376 -10.79 44.20 -8.50
CA TYR A 376 -11.50 43.05 -9.10
C TYR A 376 -13.02 43.22 -9.17
N PHE A 377 -13.60 44.18 -8.44
CA PHE A 377 -15.01 44.53 -8.57
C PHE A 377 -15.30 45.55 -9.68
N TYR A 378 -14.31 46.26 -10.20
CA TYR A 378 -14.45 47.17 -11.34
C TYR A 378 -14.10 46.49 -12.67
N ASP A 379 -12.99 45.75 -12.75
CA ASP A 379 -12.48 45.16 -14.00
C ASP A 379 -13.16 43.83 -14.39
N LEU A 380 -14.27 43.93 -15.10
CA LEU A 380 -14.95 42.80 -15.78
C LEU A 380 -15.25 43.08 -17.26
N GLY A 381 -14.39 43.88 -17.91
CA GLY A 381 -14.49 44.20 -19.33
C GLY A 381 -13.78 43.19 -20.23
N GLY A 382 -14.51 42.63 -21.21
CA GLY A 382 -13.94 42.00 -22.40
C GLY A 382 -13.60 40.51 -22.31
N GLU A 383 -12.53 40.14 -21.60
CA GLU A 383 -11.82 38.89 -21.90
C GLU A 383 -12.26 37.65 -21.10
N ARG A 384 -12.63 36.58 -21.84
CA ARG A 384 -12.87 35.25 -21.27
C ARG A 384 -11.56 34.55 -20.91
N THR A 385 -10.93 34.99 -19.84
CA THR A 385 -9.85 34.23 -19.19
C THR A 385 -10.43 33.07 -18.37
N TRP A 386 -9.74 31.93 -18.39
CA TRP A 386 -10.12 30.74 -17.59
C TRP A 386 -10.12 31.09 -16.09
N GLY A 387 -11.00 30.45 -15.31
CA GLY A 387 -11.19 30.73 -13.89
C GLY A 387 -11.99 32.00 -13.54
N LYS A 388 -12.01 33.05 -14.37
CA LYS A 388 -12.69 34.34 -14.04
C LYS A 388 -14.19 34.41 -14.36
N ASN A 389 -14.81 33.29 -14.77
CA ASN A 389 -16.22 33.22 -15.20
C ASN A 389 -17.08 32.30 -14.30
N THR A 390 -16.70 32.24 -13.03
CA THR A 390 -17.48 31.64 -11.94
C THR A 390 -18.21 32.70 -11.13
N ARG A 391 -19.14 32.27 -10.29
CA ARG A 391 -19.80 33.06 -9.24
C ARG A 391 -19.65 32.36 -7.90
N VAL A 392 -19.46 33.14 -6.85
CA VAL A 392 -19.48 32.66 -5.47
C VAL A 392 -20.94 32.60 -5.02
N CYS A 393 -21.35 31.45 -4.48
CA CYS A 393 -22.74 31.15 -4.12
C CYS A 393 -22.83 30.43 -2.77
N PHE A 394 -23.87 30.73 -2.02
CA PHE A 394 -24.38 29.84 -0.97
C PHE A 394 -25.20 28.71 -1.59
N ILE A 395 -25.26 27.58 -0.90
CA ILE A 395 -26.32 26.60 -1.10
C ILE A 395 -27.57 27.05 -0.32
N ASN A 396 -28.73 26.90 -0.94
CA ASN A 396 -30.01 27.21 -0.34
C ASN A 396 -30.42 26.11 0.66
N LYS A 397 -30.25 26.32 1.96
CA LYS A 397 -30.62 25.31 2.97
C LYS A 397 -32.11 24.90 2.93
N ASP A 398 -33.00 25.77 2.46
CA ASP A 398 -34.43 25.46 2.29
C ASP A 398 -34.70 24.37 1.24
N TYR A 399 -33.69 23.98 0.47
CA TYR A 399 -33.75 22.86 -0.47
C TYR A 399 -33.65 21.48 0.20
N PHE A 400 -33.22 21.43 1.47
CA PHE A 400 -32.85 20.21 2.17
C PHE A 400 -33.75 20.00 3.38
N ASN A 401 -34.75 19.13 3.23
CA ASN A 401 -35.52 18.62 4.34
C ASN A 401 -34.74 17.50 5.03
N ASN A 402 -34.13 17.82 6.17
CA ASN A 402 -33.34 16.86 6.95
C ASN A 402 -34.19 15.86 7.74
N SER A 403 -35.52 15.96 7.66
CA SER A 403 -36.45 14.90 8.10
C SER A 403 -36.61 13.77 7.08
N LEU A 404 -36.13 13.94 5.84
CA LEU A 404 -36.10 12.87 4.83
C LEU A 404 -34.80 12.07 4.94
N PRO A 405 -34.84 10.73 4.78
CA PRO A 405 -33.64 9.90 4.82
C PRO A 405 -32.71 10.20 3.62
N PRO A 406 -31.39 9.91 3.73
CA PRO A 406 -30.39 10.37 2.76
C PRO A 406 -30.56 9.80 1.33
N ASP A 407 -31.23 8.66 1.22
CA ASP A 407 -31.57 7.95 -0.02
C ASP A 407 -32.74 8.56 -0.80
N GLU A 408 -33.60 9.40 -0.19
CA GLU A 408 -34.68 10.10 -0.90
C GLU A 408 -34.15 11.32 -1.70
N PRO A 409 -34.39 11.40 -3.03
CA PRO A 409 -33.88 12.49 -3.87
C PRO A 409 -34.55 13.86 -3.61
N GLN A 410 -33.75 14.88 -3.29
CA GLN A 410 -34.21 16.27 -3.10
C GLN A 410 -33.77 17.20 -4.24
N PHE A 411 -32.61 16.93 -4.85
CA PHE A 411 -32.21 17.43 -6.17
C PHE A 411 -31.35 16.40 -6.90
N ILE A 412 -31.22 16.56 -8.23
CA ILE A 412 -30.33 15.76 -9.07
C ILE A 412 -29.39 16.71 -9.83
N ALA A 413 -28.10 16.42 -9.87
CA ALA A 413 -27.16 17.00 -10.83
C ALA A 413 -26.88 15.99 -11.97
N VAL A 414 -26.67 16.46 -13.19
CA VAL A 414 -26.14 15.68 -14.32
C VAL A 414 -24.89 16.40 -14.82
N GLU A 415 -23.71 15.88 -14.49
CA GLU A 415 -22.40 16.48 -14.74
C GLU A 415 -21.64 15.68 -15.81
N PHE A 416 -21.42 16.27 -16.99
CA PHE A 416 -20.62 15.68 -18.07
C PHE A 416 -19.18 16.15 -17.96
N ALA A 417 -18.29 15.30 -17.46
CA ALA A 417 -16.86 15.51 -17.45
C ALA A 417 -16.24 15.03 -18.78
N ASN A 418 -15.73 15.97 -19.56
CA ASN A 418 -15.13 15.70 -20.86
C ASN A 418 -13.75 16.36 -20.93
N LEU A 419 -12.71 15.61 -21.27
CA LEU A 419 -11.40 16.17 -21.60
C LEU A 419 -11.54 17.08 -22.82
N GLU A 420 -11.46 18.40 -22.64
CA GLU A 420 -11.44 19.42 -23.71
C GLU A 420 -12.56 19.34 -24.77
N ASN A 421 -13.67 18.68 -24.45
CA ASN A 421 -14.72 18.29 -25.40
C ASN A 421 -14.23 17.37 -26.55
N VAL A 422 -13.13 16.62 -26.42
CA VAL A 422 -12.65 15.68 -27.45
C VAL A 422 -13.56 14.45 -27.61
N HIS A 423 -14.29 14.08 -26.55
CA HIS A 423 -15.23 12.96 -26.58
C HIS A 423 -16.52 13.37 -27.29
N LYS A 424 -16.52 13.26 -28.63
CA LYS A 424 -17.63 13.65 -29.51
C LYS A 424 -18.91 12.86 -29.23
N ASN A 425 -18.79 11.61 -28.81
CA ASN A 425 -19.89 10.79 -28.28
C ASN A 425 -20.58 11.48 -27.08
N LEU A 426 -19.83 11.98 -26.10
CA LEU A 426 -20.39 12.72 -24.96
C LEU A 426 -21.00 14.06 -25.40
N ASN A 427 -20.33 14.80 -26.30
CA ASN A 427 -20.89 16.04 -26.87
C ASN A 427 -22.22 15.78 -27.60
N GLY A 428 -22.36 14.64 -28.26
CA GLY A 428 -23.61 14.21 -28.91
C GLY A 428 -24.75 13.99 -27.92
N ILE A 429 -24.45 13.42 -26.73
CA ILE A 429 -25.44 13.25 -25.65
C ILE A 429 -25.83 14.63 -25.08
N VAL A 430 -24.87 15.51 -24.82
CA VAL A 430 -25.11 16.91 -24.40
C VAL A 430 -25.93 17.66 -25.44
N ALA A 431 -25.65 17.48 -26.74
CA ALA A 431 -26.40 18.10 -27.84
C ALA A 431 -27.84 17.57 -27.94
N ASN A 432 -28.05 16.26 -27.75
CA ASN A 432 -29.39 15.67 -27.69
C ASN A 432 -30.20 16.25 -26.51
N ILE A 433 -29.59 16.35 -25.33
CA ILE A 433 -30.20 16.96 -24.14
C ILE A 433 -30.50 18.44 -24.35
N ASN A 434 -29.57 19.21 -24.92
CA ASN A 434 -29.80 20.64 -25.19
C ASN A 434 -30.87 20.87 -26.28
N LYS A 435 -31.06 19.91 -27.19
CA LYS A 435 -32.07 19.96 -28.26
C LYS A 435 -33.49 19.73 -27.76
N ASP A 436 -33.72 18.75 -26.89
CA ASP A 436 -35.07 18.43 -26.38
C ASP A 436 -35.38 18.99 -24.98
N PHE A 437 -34.35 19.31 -24.19
CA PHE A 437 -34.38 19.74 -22.79
C PHE A 437 -35.28 18.87 -21.88
N ASP A 438 -35.46 17.60 -22.27
CA ASP A 438 -36.35 16.67 -21.60
C ASP A 438 -35.65 15.90 -20.47
N PHE A 439 -35.97 16.32 -19.26
CA PHE A 439 -35.57 15.68 -18.01
C PHE A 439 -36.73 14.92 -17.34
N SER A 440 -37.83 14.61 -18.04
CA SER A 440 -39.02 13.97 -17.45
C SER A 440 -38.71 12.69 -16.67
N GLY A 441 -37.89 11.81 -17.23
CA GLY A 441 -37.43 10.57 -16.61
C GLY A 441 -36.55 10.74 -15.36
N LEU A 442 -35.96 11.91 -15.13
CA LEU A 442 -35.26 12.26 -13.89
C LEU A 442 -36.17 13.05 -12.92
N LYS A 443 -37.02 13.95 -13.45
CA LYS A 443 -37.97 14.75 -12.66
C LYS A 443 -38.94 13.89 -11.84
N VAL A 444 -39.29 12.68 -12.31
CA VAL A 444 -40.15 11.73 -11.57
C VAL A 444 -39.45 11.11 -10.34
N LEU A 445 -38.13 11.14 -10.27
CA LEU A 445 -37.35 10.61 -9.14
C LEU A 445 -37.32 11.58 -7.95
N LEU A 446 -37.57 12.87 -8.20
CA LEU A 446 -37.70 13.92 -7.17
C LEU A 446 -39.09 13.91 -6.48
N SER A 447 -39.89 12.86 -6.67
CA SER A 447 -41.29 12.83 -6.23
C SER A 447 -41.66 11.63 -5.36
N GLY A 448 -40.97 11.47 -4.23
CA GLY A 448 -41.51 10.82 -3.02
C GLY A 448 -41.84 9.35 -3.15
N ASN A 449 -41.25 8.68 -4.15
CA ASN A 449 -41.51 7.29 -4.48
C ASN A 449 -40.21 6.60 -4.86
N LYS A 450 -39.34 6.53 -3.85
CA LYS A 450 -38.56 5.34 -3.49
C LYS A 450 -37.61 4.76 -4.54
N ASN A 451 -36.44 4.44 -4.03
CA ASN A 451 -35.63 3.31 -4.46
C ASN A 451 -34.71 3.51 -5.71
N MET A 452 -33.38 3.72 -5.48
CA MET A 452 -32.29 2.73 -5.82
C MET A 452 -30.90 2.97 -6.65
N GLY A 453 -29.93 2.01 -6.85
CA GLY A 453 -28.43 2.15 -7.23
C GLY A 453 -27.67 1.32 -8.37
N PRO A 454 -26.55 0.50 -8.18
CA PRO A 454 -25.01 0.77 -8.22
C PRO A 454 -23.97 0.07 -9.25
N ALA A 455 -22.56 0.09 -9.38
CA ALA A 455 -21.28 0.96 -9.11
C ALA A 455 -19.93 0.85 -10.03
N ALA A 456 -18.72 1.42 -9.65
CA ALA A 456 -17.45 1.77 -10.45
C ALA A 456 -15.98 1.62 -9.81
N GLN A 457 -14.74 2.08 -10.27
CA GLN A 457 -14.15 2.79 -11.47
C GLN A 457 -12.64 2.48 -12.01
N PRO A 458 -11.43 3.08 -11.61
CA PRO A 458 -10.31 3.56 -12.54
C PRO A 458 -8.75 3.27 -12.26
N ALA A 459 -7.78 3.80 -13.08
CA ALA A 459 -6.25 3.79 -12.97
C ALA A 459 -5.51 4.76 -14.01
N ILE A 460 -4.22 5.23 -14.05
CA ILE A 460 -2.85 5.14 -13.35
C ILE A 460 -1.71 4.35 -14.14
N LEU A 461 -0.38 4.68 -14.32
CA LEU A 461 0.65 5.71 -13.85
C LEU A 461 1.53 6.38 -15.01
N ALA A 462 2.89 6.59 -15.14
CA ALA A 462 4.23 6.01 -14.72
C ALA A 462 5.51 6.98 -14.88
N LYS A 463 6.79 6.58 -14.62
CA LYS A 463 8.08 7.41 -14.46
C LYS A 463 9.41 6.91 -15.19
N ALA A 464 10.54 7.69 -15.26
CA ALA A 464 11.67 7.54 -16.26
C ALA A 464 13.22 7.97 -16.07
N GLY A 465 13.84 8.31 -14.90
CA GLY A 465 15.29 8.06 -14.48
C GLY A 465 16.20 9.22 -13.95
N GLY A 466 17.05 9.18 -12.87
CA GLY A 466 17.48 8.18 -11.83
C GLY A 466 18.42 8.75 -10.68
N ASN A 467 18.66 8.03 -9.53
CA ASN A 467 18.81 8.54 -8.11
C ASN A 467 20.09 8.15 -7.26
N LYS A 468 20.28 8.74 -6.04
CA LYS A 468 21.16 8.24 -4.93
C LYS A 468 20.36 7.52 -3.80
N PHE A 469 20.85 6.38 -3.29
CA PHE A 469 20.13 5.51 -2.34
C PHE A 469 21.04 4.80 -1.31
N LEU A 470 20.49 4.52 -0.12
CA LEU A 470 21.14 3.77 0.96
C LEU A 470 21.23 2.26 0.69
N PRO A 471 22.34 1.60 1.10
CA PRO A 471 22.44 0.14 1.08
C PRO A 471 21.53 -0.51 2.14
N LYS A 472 20.93 -1.65 1.82
CA LYS A 472 20.24 -2.49 2.81
C LYS A 472 21.26 -3.14 3.76
N SER A 473 20.85 -3.32 5.02
CA SER A 473 21.63 -4.04 6.03
C SER A 473 20.98 -5.37 6.39
N ASP A 474 21.75 -6.44 6.53
CA ASP A 474 21.26 -7.77 6.92
C ASP A 474 21.34 -8.04 8.43
N GLN A 475 21.93 -7.09 9.16
CA GLN A 475 22.07 -7.12 10.62
C GLN A 475 21.67 -5.75 11.17
N LEU A 476 21.07 -5.71 12.36
CA LEU A 476 20.89 -4.47 13.09
C LEU A 476 22.28 -3.92 13.48
N PRO A 477 22.68 -2.72 13.03
CA PRO A 477 23.99 -2.14 13.38
C PRO A 477 24.17 -2.01 14.90
N LYS A 478 25.41 -1.82 15.37
CA LYS A 478 25.61 -1.38 16.76
C LYS A 478 25.18 0.08 16.90
N LEU A 479 24.41 0.37 17.95
CA LEU A 479 24.26 1.75 18.43
C LEU A 479 25.64 2.23 18.92
N PRO A 480 26.04 3.49 18.67
CA PRO A 480 27.31 4.03 19.16
C PRO A 480 27.35 4.18 20.69
N PHE A 481 26.19 4.18 21.36
CA PHE A 481 26.04 4.29 22.81
C PHE A 481 24.96 3.31 23.31
N ALA A 482 25.07 2.88 24.57
CA ALA A 482 24.08 2.00 25.21
C ALA A 482 22.93 2.82 25.83
N LEU A 483 21.70 2.36 25.67
CA LEU A 483 20.50 2.99 26.22
C LEU A 483 20.19 2.49 27.64
N ALA A 484 19.62 3.36 28.46
CA ALA A 484 18.88 2.96 29.65
C ALA A 484 17.47 2.46 29.25
N PRO A 485 16.86 1.49 29.96
CA PRO A 485 15.52 0.99 29.60
C PRO A 485 14.45 2.07 29.72
N VAL A 486 13.66 2.28 28.66
CA VAL A 486 12.55 3.24 28.67
C VAL A 486 11.27 2.55 29.13
N ASN A 487 10.58 3.14 30.10
CA ASN A 487 9.37 2.58 30.71
C ASN A 487 8.10 3.09 29.98
N ASN A 488 7.93 2.69 28.71
CA ASN A 488 6.88 3.24 27.83
C ASN A 488 5.49 2.63 28.12
N GLN A 489 4.57 3.46 28.63
CA GLN A 489 3.13 3.16 28.72
C GLN A 489 2.28 3.81 27.61
N ALA A 490 2.88 4.65 26.76
CA ALA A 490 2.17 5.41 25.72
C ALA A 490 2.47 4.86 24.32
N GLY A 491 1.64 3.92 23.86
CA GLY A 491 1.61 3.42 22.48
C GLY A 491 0.20 2.96 22.13
N VAL A 492 -0.29 3.28 20.92
CA VAL A 492 -1.70 3.04 20.55
C VAL A 492 -1.97 1.53 20.48
N ASN A 493 -2.72 1.03 21.46
CA ASN A 493 -2.71 -0.38 21.83
C ASN A 493 -3.70 -1.26 21.03
N VAL A 494 -3.70 -1.13 19.70
CA VAL A 494 -4.66 -1.82 18.80
C VAL A 494 -4.56 -3.35 18.94
N PHE A 495 -3.34 -3.89 19.09
CA PHE A 495 -3.12 -5.33 19.23
C PHE A 495 -3.08 -5.84 20.68
N GLY A 496 -2.72 -5.02 21.67
CA GLY A 496 -2.53 -5.48 23.05
C GLY A 496 -3.81 -5.71 23.86
N GLN A 497 -5.00 -5.61 23.25
CA GLN A 497 -6.22 -6.22 23.79
C GLN A 497 -6.39 -7.69 23.36
N MET A 498 -5.73 -8.13 22.27
CA MET A 498 -5.67 -9.55 21.90
C MET A 498 -4.59 -10.27 22.71
N GLN A 499 -5.03 -11.08 23.68
CA GLN A 499 -4.12 -11.95 24.42
C GLN A 499 -3.56 -13.05 23.49
N SER A 500 -2.27 -13.38 23.65
CA SER A 500 -1.68 -14.55 23.01
C SER A 500 -2.49 -15.82 23.36
N PRO A 501 -2.60 -16.80 22.46
CA PRO A 501 -3.45 -17.98 22.66
C PRO A 501 -3.15 -18.68 23.99
N GLY A 502 -4.20 -18.91 24.78
CA GLY A 502 -4.11 -19.51 26.11
C GLY A 502 -3.75 -21.00 26.03
N PHE A 503 -2.45 -21.30 26.16
CA PHE A 503 -1.97 -22.69 26.23
C PHE A 503 -2.49 -23.37 27.51
N ASN A 504 -3.45 -24.28 27.34
CA ASN A 504 -4.15 -24.93 28.45
C ASN A 504 -3.21 -25.80 29.29
N LYS A 505 -3.26 -25.63 30.61
CA LYS A 505 -2.44 -26.37 31.57
C LYS A 505 -3.03 -27.74 31.91
N ALA A 506 -3.19 -28.60 30.90
CA ALA A 506 -3.61 -29.98 31.09
C ALA A 506 -2.50 -30.78 31.80
N PRO A 507 -2.79 -31.57 32.85
CA PRO A 507 -1.78 -32.36 33.55
C PRO A 507 -1.31 -33.53 32.67
N VAL A 508 0.00 -33.62 32.43
CA VAL A 508 0.58 -34.63 31.54
C VAL A 508 0.79 -35.96 32.26
N GLN A 509 0.19 -37.03 31.75
CA GLN A 509 0.53 -38.40 32.17
C GLN A 509 1.53 -39.02 31.19
N ILE A 510 2.83 -38.73 31.39
CA ILE A 510 3.91 -39.32 30.58
C ILE A 510 3.96 -40.83 30.85
N LYS A 511 3.56 -41.62 29.85
CA LYS A 511 3.52 -43.08 29.93
C LYS A 511 4.83 -43.69 29.43
N PHE A 512 5.70 -44.06 30.36
CA PHE A 512 6.87 -44.89 30.09
C PHE A 512 6.42 -46.34 29.84
N PRO A 513 6.55 -46.92 28.63
CA PRO A 513 6.10 -48.27 28.36
C PRO A 513 7.01 -49.31 29.02
N PRO A 514 6.47 -50.44 29.54
CA PRO A 514 7.30 -51.56 29.95
C PRO A 514 7.95 -52.24 28.73
N PRO A 515 9.12 -52.90 28.87
CA PRO A 515 9.78 -53.61 27.77
C PRO A 515 8.87 -54.64 27.08
N SER A 516 8.72 -54.49 25.77
CA SER A 516 7.86 -55.34 24.94
C SER A 516 8.57 -56.64 24.56
N PRO A 517 7.92 -57.82 24.69
CA PRO A 517 8.45 -59.09 24.18
C PRO A 517 8.78 -59.08 22.67
N LEU A 518 8.21 -58.14 21.91
CA LEU A 518 8.49 -57.96 20.49
C LEU A 518 9.94 -57.53 20.21
N LEU A 519 10.64 -56.93 21.19
CA LEU A 519 12.07 -56.59 21.09
C LEU A 519 12.97 -57.81 20.78
N GLN A 520 12.57 -59.00 21.26
CA GLN A 520 13.31 -60.24 21.01
C GLN A 520 13.10 -60.80 19.60
N ASN A 521 12.10 -60.29 18.86
CA ASN A 521 11.64 -60.81 17.57
C ASN A 521 11.81 -59.80 16.42
N ILE A 522 12.61 -58.74 16.62
CA ILE A 522 12.92 -57.74 15.59
C ILE A 522 13.83 -58.36 14.51
N PRO A 523 13.39 -58.49 13.25
CA PRO A 523 14.18 -59.15 12.22
C PRO A 523 15.38 -58.29 11.79
N SER A 524 16.57 -58.88 11.77
CA SER A 524 17.77 -58.23 11.24
C SER A 524 17.80 -58.32 9.72
N LEU A 525 17.80 -57.17 9.04
CA LEU A 525 17.77 -57.07 7.58
C LEU A 525 19.19 -56.80 7.07
N LEU A 526 19.99 -57.86 6.94
CA LEU A 526 21.43 -57.74 6.62
C LEU A 526 21.70 -57.50 5.13
N THR A 527 20.84 -57.97 4.23
CA THR A 527 21.01 -57.75 2.78
C THR A 527 19.87 -56.94 2.16
N ALA A 528 20.13 -56.36 0.99
CA ALA A 528 19.11 -55.71 0.18
C ALA A 528 17.99 -56.68 -0.29
N ALA A 529 18.28 -57.98 -0.37
CA ALA A 529 17.29 -59.00 -0.69
C ALA A 529 16.33 -59.25 0.49
N ASP A 530 16.87 -59.33 1.71
CA ASP A 530 16.06 -59.46 2.94
C ASP A 530 15.19 -58.23 3.13
N TYR A 531 15.76 -57.04 2.94
CA TYR A 531 15.04 -55.77 3.00
C TYR A 531 13.90 -55.71 1.97
N LYS A 532 14.16 -56.06 0.70
CA LYS A 532 13.14 -56.12 -0.35
C LYS A 532 12.01 -57.09 -0.01
N LYS A 533 12.36 -58.29 0.48
CA LYS A 533 11.39 -59.31 0.91
C LYS A 533 10.55 -58.83 2.09
N TYR A 534 11.16 -58.15 3.06
CA TYR A 534 10.50 -57.62 4.24
C TYR A 534 9.49 -56.53 3.90
N VAL A 535 9.89 -55.52 3.11
CA VAL A 535 8.98 -54.43 2.72
C VAL A 535 7.85 -54.93 1.83
N ALA A 536 8.09 -55.88 0.92
CA ALA A 536 7.02 -56.51 0.13
C ALA A 536 6.02 -57.28 1.03
N GLY A 537 6.49 -57.98 2.06
CA GLY A 537 5.64 -58.62 3.06
C GLY A 537 4.82 -57.62 3.88
N LEU A 538 5.39 -56.45 4.22
CA LEU A 538 4.66 -55.36 4.86
C LEU A 538 3.61 -54.74 3.92
N GLN A 539 3.92 -54.53 2.63
CA GLN A 539 2.92 -54.06 1.65
C GLN A 539 1.74 -55.03 1.54
N GLN A 540 2.01 -56.34 1.48
CA GLN A 540 0.95 -57.34 1.46
C GLN A 540 0.16 -57.38 2.79
N SER A 541 0.82 -57.11 3.92
CA SER A 541 0.14 -56.98 5.22
C SER A 541 -0.80 -55.77 5.26
N VAL A 542 -0.39 -54.62 4.70
CA VAL A 542 -1.24 -53.43 4.55
C VAL A 542 -2.42 -53.72 3.61
N LYS A 543 -2.19 -54.40 2.47
CA LYS A 543 -3.28 -54.88 1.59
C LYS A 543 -4.26 -55.77 2.33
N ASN A 544 -3.78 -56.78 3.06
CA ASN A 544 -4.63 -57.72 3.79
C ASN A 544 -5.45 -57.04 4.92
N ALA A 545 -5.01 -55.88 5.42
CA ALA A 545 -5.72 -55.09 6.42
C ALA A 545 -6.76 -54.12 5.84
N MET A 546 -6.96 -54.09 4.52
CA MET A 546 -7.86 -53.14 3.83
C MET A 546 -8.95 -53.86 3.03
N PRO A 547 -10.18 -53.33 2.96
CA PRO A 547 -11.22 -53.87 2.08
C PRO A 547 -10.77 -53.83 0.61
N ALA A 548 -10.98 -54.92 -0.14
CA ALA A 548 -10.58 -55.02 -1.54
C ALA A 548 -11.14 -53.87 -2.42
N LYS A 549 -12.37 -53.39 -2.14
CA LYS A 549 -12.95 -52.21 -2.80
C LYS A 549 -12.08 -50.96 -2.63
N ASN A 550 -11.50 -50.75 -1.45
CA ASN A 550 -10.67 -49.59 -1.14
C ASN A 550 -9.29 -49.70 -1.81
N ILE A 551 -8.72 -50.92 -1.89
CA ILE A 551 -7.46 -51.16 -2.62
C ILE A 551 -7.68 -50.91 -4.11
N ASN A 552 -8.75 -51.46 -4.69
CA ASN A 552 -9.11 -51.26 -6.09
C ASN A 552 -9.28 -49.76 -6.40
N TYR A 553 -10.01 -49.03 -5.55
CA TYR A 553 -10.16 -47.57 -5.69
C TYR A 553 -8.83 -46.81 -5.61
N LEU A 554 -7.91 -47.20 -4.72
CA LEU A 554 -6.60 -46.56 -4.61
C LEU A 554 -5.65 -46.92 -5.78
N ASP A 555 -5.74 -48.13 -6.33
CA ASP A 555 -4.99 -48.54 -7.52
C ASP A 555 -5.59 -47.93 -8.82
N GLU A 556 -6.91 -47.79 -8.90
CA GLU A 556 -7.62 -47.04 -9.93
C GLU A 556 -7.26 -45.55 -9.87
N PHE A 557 -7.29 -44.93 -8.68
CA PHE A 557 -6.80 -43.57 -8.44
C PHE A 557 -5.35 -43.41 -8.89
N CYS A 558 -4.46 -44.36 -8.58
CA CYS A 558 -3.07 -44.33 -9.06
C CYS A 558 -3.00 -44.37 -10.60
N THR A 559 -3.86 -45.16 -11.23
CA THR A 559 -3.87 -45.37 -12.69
C THR A 559 -4.40 -44.14 -13.41
N LEU A 560 -5.53 -43.59 -12.96
CA LEU A 560 -6.15 -42.37 -13.50
C LEU A 560 -5.22 -41.15 -13.34
N ASN A 561 -4.68 -40.94 -12.13
CA ASN A 561 -3.85 -39.78 -11.80
C ASN A 561 -2.35 -39.99 -12.08
N LYS A 562 -1.98 -41.09 -12.78
CA LYS A 562 -0.60 -41.45 -13.18
C LYS A 562 0.42 -41.49 -12.01
N VAL A 563 -0.05 -41.76 -10.79
CA VAL A 563 0.75 -41.87 -9.55
C VAL A 563 1.62 -43.13 -9.63
N THR A 564 2.80 -42.97 -10.21
CA THR A 564 3.64 -44.09 -10.70
C THR A 564 5.05 -44.09 -10.13
N THR A 565 5.61 -42.93 -9.76
CA THR A 565 6.91 -42.86 -9.10
C THR A 565 6.81 -43.10 -7.60
N SER A 566 7.95 -43.44 -6.96
CA SER A 566 8.05 -43.55 -5.50
C SER A 566 7.72 -42.23 -4.81
N GLU A 567 8.17 -41.10 -5.37
CA GLU A 567 7.89 -39.76 -4.87
C GLU A 567 6.40 -39.39 -4.97
N ASP A 568 5.75 -39.67 -6.11
CA ASP A 568 4.31 -39.46 -6.27
C ASP A 568 3.49 -40.24 -5.25
N LEU A 569 3.85 -41.51 -5.06
CA LEU A 569 3.22 -42.39 -4.08
C LEU A 569 3.46 -41.86 -2.65
N ALA A 570 4.68 -41.46 -2.29
CA ALA A 570 4.97 -40.90 -0.98
C ALA A 570 4.23 -39.56 -0.73
N ARG A 571 4.14 -38.69 -1.74
CA ARG A 571 3.38 -37.42 -1.70
C ARG A 571 1.89 -37.65 -1.47
N ASN A 572 1.29 -38.62 -2.19
CA ASN A 572 -0.11 -39.00 -1.98
C ASN A 572 -0.33 -39.69 -0.62
N GLY A 573 0.66 -40.43 -0.11
CA GLY A 573 0.63 -41.00 1.24
C GLY A 573 0.57 -39.94 2.35
N ILE A 574 1.37 -38.88 2.25
CA ILE A 574 1.32 -37.74 3.16
C ILE A 574 -0.05 -37.05 3.10
N GLY A 575 -0.57 -36.80 1.89
CA GLY A 575 -1.91 -36.23 1.70
C GLY A 575 -3.01 -37.07 2.36
N ALA A 576 -3.02 -38.39 2.11
CA ALA A 576 -3.96 -39.32 2.72
C ALA A 576 -3.90 -39.34 4.25
N TRP A 577 -2.71 -39.19 4.84
CA TRP A 577 -2.56 -39.08 6.30
C TRP A 577 -3.16 -37.77 6.84
N LEU A 578 -2.90 -36.65 6.18
CA LEU A 578 -3.43 -35.33 6.56
C LEU A 578 -4.96 -35.27 6.42
N SER A 579 -5.54 -35.99 5.46
CA SER A 579 -6.99 -36.21 5.33
C SER A 579 -7.56 -37.24 6.32
N GLY A 580 -6.80 -37.69 7.32
CA GLY A 580 -7.27 -38.61 8.36
C GLY A 580 -7.46 -40.07 7.90
N ASN A 581 -6.84 -40.48 6.78
CA ASN A 581 -6.92 -41.83 6.23
C ASN A 581 -5.57 -42.57 6.34
N PRO A 582 -5.20 -43.05 7.55
CA PRO A 582 -3.90 -43.69 7.78
C PRO A 582 -3.72 -45.00 7.00
N SER A 583 -4.80 -45.71 6.68
CA SER A 583 -4.75 -46.94 5.88
C SER A 583 -4.35 -46.65 4.43
N ALA A 584 -4.92 -45.61 3.81
CA ALA A 584 -4.49 -45.18 2.48
C ALA A 584 -3.06 -44.60 2.50
N ALA A 585 -2.68 -43.87 3.56
CA ALA A 585 -1.31 -43.40 3.74
C ALA A 585 -0.30 -44.54 3.77
N LEU A 586 -0.53 -45.55 4.62
CA LEU A 586 0.29 -46.77 4.67
C LEU A 586 0.29 -47.52 3.35
N TYR A 587 -0.83 -47.55 2.62
CA TYR A 587 -0.92 -48.17 1.30
C TYR A 587 0.01 -47.52 0.29
N PHE A 588 -0.12 -46.20 0.13
CA PHE A 588 0.70 -45.40 -0.78
C PHE A 588 2.20 -45.48 -0.40
N HIS A 589 2.56 -45.32 0.87
CA HIS A 589 3.96 -45.41 1.30
C HIS A 589 4.54 -46.82 1.14
N ALA A 590 3.78 -47.89 1.41
CA ALA A 590 4.24 -49.25 1.13
C ALA A 590 4.46 -49.47 -0.38
N LYS A 591 3.56 -48.93 -1.22
CA LYS A 591 3.66 -48.99 -2.68
C LYS A 591 4.85 -48.20 -3.22
N ALA A 592 5.18 -47.05 -2.61
CA ALA A 592 6.37 -46.25 -2.94
C ALA A 592 7.66 -47.07 -2.79
N VAL A 593 7.88 -47.63 -1.59
CA VAL A 593 9.14 -48.35 -1.27
C VAL A 593 9.25 -49.69 -2.00
N VAL A 594 8.14 -50.36 -2.31
CA VAL A 594 8.17 -51.55 -3.19
C VAL A 594 8.46 -51.15 -4.65
N GLY A 595 7.98 -49.99 -5.10
CA GLY A 595 8.26 -49.43 -6.42
C GLY A 595 9.72 -49.00 -6.60
N ASN A 596 10.33 -48.39 -5.58
CA ASN A 596 11.76 -48.11 -5.53
C ASN A 596 12.37 -48.49 -4.17
N ILE A 597 12.96 -49.70 -4.11
CA ILE A 597 13.57 -50.23 -2.88
C ILE A 597 14.87 -49.51 -2.46
N ASN A 598 15.39 -48.61 -3.30
CA ASN A 598 16.54 -47.77 -3.01
C ASN A 598 16.14 -46.35 -2.57
N ASP A 599 14.85 -46.03 -2.49
CA ASP A 599 14.36 -44.74 -1.96
C ASP A 599 14.35 -44.75 -0.42
N GLY A 600 15.43 -44.25 0.16
CA GLY A 600 15.60 -44.11 1.60
C GLY A 600 14.63 -43.11 2.25
N LEU A 601 14.13 -42.12 1.50
CA LEU A 601 13.17 -41.13 2.01
C LEU A 601 11.78 -41.76 2.12
N SER A 602 11.31 -42.41 1.06
CA SER A 602 10.06 -43.19 1.11
C SER A 602 10.13 -44.31 2.14
N ALA A 603 11.29 -44.95 2.31
CA ALA A 603 11.51 -45.96 3.35
C ALA A 603 11.39 -45.39 4.78
N ASN A 604 12.04 -44.27 5.06
CA ASN A 604 11.88 -43.54 6.33
C ASN A 604 10.42 -43.16 6.56
N ASN A 605 9.73 -42.63 5.54
CA ASN A 605 8.35 -42.19 5.66
C ASN A 605 7.40 -43.37 5.93
N PHE A 606 7.53 -44.48 5.20
CA PHE A 606 6.74 -45.69 5.45
C PHE A 606 6.93 -46.22 6.87
N ALA A 607 8.17 -46.31 7.34
CA ALA A 607 8.49 -46.73 8.70
C ALA A 607 7.96 -45.72 9.75
N ALA A 608 8.04 -44.41 9.49
CA ALA A 608 7.52 -43.39 10.39
C ALA A 608 5.98 -43.44 10.51
N TYR A 609 5.28 -43.80 9.43
CA TYR A 609 3.83 -44.03 9.49
C TYR A 609 3.46 -45.36 10.15
N LEU A 610 4.24 -46.44 9.97
CA LEU A 610 4.08 -47.67 10.74
C LEU A 610 4.24 -47.41 12.25
N LEU A 611 5.28 -46.66 12.64
CA LEU A 611 5.52 -46.21 14.00
C LEU A 611 4.34 -45.39 14.56
N LYS A 612 3.87 -44.38 13.83
CA LYS A 612 2.71 -43.56 14.21
C LYS A 612 1.39 -44.33 14.25
N SER A 613 1.28 -45.43 13.50
CA SER A 613 0.13 -46.35 13.51
C SER A 613 0.22 -47.44 14.60
N GLY A 614 1.19 -47.34 15.51
CA GLY A 614 1.34 -48.26 16.63
C GLY A 614 2.10 -49.56 16.32
N TYR A 615 2.92 -49.58 15.26
CA TYR A 615 3.74 -50.74 14.86
C TYR A 615 5.25 -50.47 14.90
N PRO A 616 5.82 -50.07 16.06
CA PRO A 616 7.27 -49.80 16.18
C PRO A 616 8.13 -51.03 15.86
N GLU A 617 7.63 -52.25 16.10
CA GLU A 617 8.29 -53.51 15.76
C GLU A 617 8.43 -53.75 14.25
N LYS A 618 7.54 -53.14 13.44
CA LYS A 618 7.59 -53.20 11.97
C LYS A 618 8.40 -52.04 11.38
N ALA A 619 8.42 -50.91 12.06
CA ALA A 619 9.19 -49.73 11.66
C ALA A 619 10.69 -49.88 11.94
N LEU A 620 11.06 -50.42 13.10
CA LEU A 620 12.44 -50.49 13.58
C LEU A 620 13.40 -51.24 12.64
N PRO A 621 13.07 -52.40 12.03
CA PRO A 621 13.94 -53.06 11.05
C PRO A 621 14.29 -52.20 9.84
N ILE A 622 13.34 -51.37 9.37
CA ILE A 622 13.56 -50.45 8.25
C ILE A 622 14.54 -49.36 8.67
N PHE A 623 14.34 -48.74 9.84
CA PHE A 623 15.27 -47.73 10.37
C PHE A 623 16.66 -48.32 10.60
N GLN A 624 16.79 -49.53 11.15
CA GLN A 624 18.08 -50.21 11.35
C GLN A 624 18.82 -50.46 10.04
N TYR A 625 18.16 -50.96 9.00
CA TYR A 625 18.76 -51.20 7.68
C TYR A 625 19.29 -49.92 7.02
N TRP A 626 18.56 -48.80 7.15
CA TRP A 626 19.02 -47.52 6.62
C TRP A 626 20.08 -46.84 7.50
N LEU A 627 20.01 -46.97 8.84
CA LEU A 627 21.07 -46.49 9.76
C LEU A 627 22.40 -47.22 9.57
N ALA A 628 22.38 -48.50 9.20
CA ALA A 628 23.61 -49.24 8.88
C ALA A 628 24.35 -48.67 7.65
N LYS A 629 23.68 -47.84 6.83
CA LYS A 629 24.26 -47.15 5.67
C LYS A 629 24.47 -45.64 5.92
N TYR A 630 23.59 -45.03 6.70
CA TYR A 630 23.57 -43.59 6.99
C TYR A 630 23.49 -43.36 8.52
N PRO A 631 24.54 -43.69 9.28
CA PRO A 631 24.50 -43.73 10.75
C PRO A 631 24.27 -42.36 11.40
N GLU A 632 24.62 -41.28 10.70
CA GLU A 632 24.48 -39.89 11.15
C GLU A 632 23.14 -39.24 10.75
N ASN A 633 22.25 -39.98 10.08
CA ASN A 633 20.97 -39.44 9.65
C ASN A 633 20.02 -39.19 10.84
N THR A 634 19.81 -37.92 11.18
CA THR A 634 19.04 -37.49 12.36
C THR A 634 17.58 -37.94 12.36
N LEU A 635 16.93 -37.97 11.19
CA LEU A 635 15.55 -38.46 11.04
C LEU A 635 15.46 -39.94 11.40
N LEU A 636 16.34 -40.77 10.83
CA LEU A 636 16.40 -42.20 11.13
C LEU A 636 16.76 -42.46 12.60
N LEU A 637 17.73 -41.71 13.16
CA LEU A 637 18.12 -41.81 14.57
C LEU A 637 16.96 -41.49 15.51
N SER A 638 16.24 -40.39 15.27
CA SER A 638 15.08 -39.99 16.08
C SER A 638 13.91 -40.95 15.93
N ASN A 639 13.63 -41.46 14.73
CA ASN A 639 12.53 -42.39 14.50
C ASN A 639 12.83 -43.78 15.08
N ALA A 640 14.09 -44.24 15.04
CA ALA A 640 14.54 -45.43 15.76
C ALA A 640 14.48 -45.23 17.29
N ALA A 641 14.89 -44.07 17.81
CA ALA A 641 14.77 -43.72 19.22
C ALA A 641 13.32 -43.76 19.72
N ASN A 642 12.38 -43.20 18.94
CA ASN A 642 10.95 -43.30 19.23
C ASN A 642 10.43 -44.75 19.13
N SER A 643 10.93 -45.55 18.18
CA SER A 643 10.56 -46.97 18.07
C SER A 643 10.98 -47.76 19.31
N TYR A 644 12.20 -47.55 19.82
CA TYR A 644 12.65 -48.15 21.08
C TYR A 644 11.85 -47.64 22.30
N TYR A 645 11.49 -46.35 22.34
CA TYR A 645 10.62 -45.80 23.39
C TYR A 645 9.27 -46.52 23.47
N PHE A 646 8.56 -46.65 22.34
CA PHE A 646 7.26 -47.34 22.30
C PHE A 646 7.36 -48.86 22.53
N LEU A 647 8.55 -49.45 22.32
CA LEU A 647 8.85 -50.84 22.69
C LEU A 647 9.36 -50.99 24.14
N GLY A 648 9.50 -49.91 24.91
CA GLY A 648 9.95 -49.92 26.31
C GLY A 648 11.46 -50.07 26.51
N ASP A 649 12.27 -50.06 25.45
CA ASP A 649 13.74 -49.98 25.53
C ASP A 649 14.16 -48.51 25.69
N PHE A 650 13.94 -48.00 26.91
CA PHE A 650 14.10 -46.59 27.22
C PHE A 650 15.56 -46.13 27.15
N ASP A 651 16.52 -46.96 27.57
CA ASP A 651 17.93 -46.56 27.64
C ASP A 651 18.53 -46.43 26.24
N LYS A 652 18.17 -47.34 25.31
CA LYS A 652 18.57 -47.27 23.90
C LYS A 652 17.86 -46.14 23.16
N SER A 653 16.60 -45.85 23.52
CA SER A 653 15.90 -44.65 23.06
C SER A 653 16.67 -43.38 23.43
N ILE A 654 17.08 -43.23 24.69
CA ILE A 654 17.88 -42.09 25.16
C ILE A 654 19.26 -42.05 24.49
N GLN A 655 19.93 -43.20 24.27
CA GLN A 655 21.20 -43.28 23.56
C GLN A 655 21.10 -42.71 22.13
N MET A 656 20.10 -43.16 21.37
CA MET A 656 19.89 -42.70 19.99
C MET A 656 19.39 -41.25 19.92
N ALA A 657 18.61 -40.80 20.91
CA ALA A 657 18.25 -39.40 21.05
C ALA A 657 19.48 -38.50 21.35
N LYS A 658 20.43 -38.96 22.18
CA LYS A 658 21.71 -38.26 22.42
C LYS A 658 22.56 -38.17 21.16
N GLN A 659 22.66 -39.24 20.37
CA GLN A 659 23.34 -39.23 19.07
C GLN A 659 22.67 -38.25 18.09
N CYS A 660 21.34 -38.25 18.02
CA CYS A 660 20.57 -37.35 17.17
C CYS A 660 20.84 -35.86 17.52
N VAL A 661 20.79 -35.47 18.80
CA VAL A 661 21.01 -34.05 19.18
C VAL A 661 22.47 -33.61 19.17
N ALA A 662 23.43 -34.53 19.09
CA ALA A 662 24.83 -34.21 18.85
C ALA A 662 25.07 -33.72 17.40
N ILE A 663 24.15 -34.04 16.48
CA ILE A 663 24.20 -33.70 15.05
C ILE A 663 23.22 -32.56 14.75
N ASP A 664 21.97 -32.66 15.21
CA ASP A 664 20.97 -31.57 15.18
C ASP A 664 20.51 -31.23 16.61
N SER A 665 21.15 -30.23 17.21
CA SER A 665 20.85 -29.77 18.58
C SER A 665 19.41 -29.32 18.81
N LEU A 666 18.66 -28.99 17.74
CA LEU A 666 17.25 -28.59 17.79
C LEU A 666 16.30 -29.72 17.37
N HIS A 667 16.78 -30.94 17.10
CA HIS A 667 15.92 -32.02 16.63
C HIS A 667 14.78 -32.31 17.62
N PRO A 668 13.50 -32.18 17.22
CA PRO A 668 12.40 -32.06 18.18
C PRO A 668 12.08 -33.39 18.85
N GLY A 669 11.89 -34.46 18.06
CA GLY A 669 11.59 -35.79 18.61
C GLY A 669 12.68 -36.33 19.54
N ALA A 670 13.94 -35.97 19.30
CA ALA A 670 15.06 -36.35 20.14
C ALA A 670 15.13 -35.50 21.41
N ASN A 671 15.01 -34.17 21.31
CA ASN A 671 14.93 -33.30 22.49
C ASN A 671 13.73 -33.64 23.39
N LYS A 672 12.57 -34.03 22.83
CA LYS A 672 11.41 -34.54 23.59
C LYS A 672 11.75 -35.81 24.38
N LEU A 673 12.37 -36.81 23.74
CA LEU A 673 12.80 -38.03 24.42
C LEU A 673 13.84 -37.75 25.52
N LEU A 674 14.77 -36.82 25.28
CA LEU A 674 15.73 -36.38 26.30
C LEU A 674 15.04 -35.68 27.46
N ALA A 675 14.04 -34.83 27.22
CA ALA A 675 13.24 -34.23 28.28
C ALA A 675 12.52 -35.28 29.14
N PHE A 676 11.96 -36.34 28.53
CA PHE A 676 11.40 -37.47 29.27
C PHE A 676 12.45 -38.19 30.12
N GLY A 677 13.67 -38.36 29.60
CA GLY A 677 14.81 -38.89 30.35
C GLY A 677 15.16 -38.02 31.56
N TYR A 678 15.38 -36.72 31.35
CA TYR A 678 15.69 -35.78 32.42
C TYR A 678 14.57 -35.68 33.46
N TYR A 679 13.30 -35.74 33.05
CA TYR A 679 12.16 -35.76 33.97
C TYR A 679 12.11 -37.04 34.82
N LYS A 680 12.34 -38.21 34.21
CA LYS A 680 12.45 -39.50 34.91
C LYS A 680 13.61 -39.50 35.92
N SER A 681 14.70 -38.78 35.64
CA SER A 681 15.84 -38.57 36.55
C SER A 681 15.66 -37.40 37.55
N GLY A 682 14.59 -36.60 37.45
CA GLY A 682 14.38 -35.41 38.29
C GLY A 682 15.20 -34.17 37.90
N GLU A 683 15.93 -34.20 36.78
CA GLU A 683 16.85 -33.16 36.29
C GLU A 683 16.09 -31.98 35.63
N LYS A 684 15.25 -31.29 36.41
CA LYS A 684 14.27 -30.28 35.93
C LYS A 684 14.86 -29.19 35.01
N LEU A 685 16.08 -28.72 35.24
CA LEU A 685 16.70 -27.68 34.41
C LEU A 685 17.10 -28.19 33.02
N LEU A 686 17.70 -29.39 32.94
CA LEU A 686 18.05 -30.03 31.67
C LEU A 686 16.79 -30.48 30.91
N CYS A 687 15.76 -30.91 31.65
CA CYS A 687 14.42 -31.13 31.11
C CYS A 687 13.88 -29.86 30.47
N LYS A 688 13.78 -28.74 31.20
CA LYS A 688 13.31 -27.45 30.67
C LYS A 688 14.08 -27.05 29.39
N GLY A 689 15.41 -27.05 29.42
CA GLY A 689 16.21 -26.67 28.26
C GLY A 689 16.03 -27.59 27.04
N ALA A 690 15.71 -28.87 27.25
CA ALA A 690 15.35 -29.80 26.17
C ALA A 690 13.95 -29.51 25.59
N LEU A 691 12.96 -29.22 26.44
CA LEU A 691 11.62 -28.81 25.99
C LEU A 691 11.69 -27.50 25.19
N GLU A 692 12.45 -26.50 25.64
CA GLU A 692 12.64 -25.22 24.94
C GLU A 692 13.29 -25.40 23.56
N ARG A 693 14.32 -26.25 23.44
CA ARG A 693 14.92 -26.58 22.13
C ARG A 693 13.96 -27.35 21.22
N SER A 694 13.19 -28.29 21.77
CA SER A 694 12.16 -29.00 21.02
C SER A 694 11.14 -28.03 20.41
N LEU A 695 10.61 -27.10 21.21
CA LEU A 695 9.58 -26.14 20.77
C LEU A 695 10.08 -25.13 19.74
N LYS A 696 11.37 -24.79 19.75
CA LYS A 696 11.98 -23.95 18.70
C LYS A 696 11.88 -24.63 17.32
N SER A 697 12.04 -25.95 17.24
CA SER A 697 11.90 -26.72 16.00
C SER A 697 10.46 -27.14 15.71
N SER A 698 9.84 -27.97 16.54
CA SER A 698 8.45 -28.44 16.39
C SER A 698 7.60 -28.13 17.62
N TYR A 699 6.37 -27.68 17.39
CA TYR A 699 5.34 -27.71 18.42
C TYR A 699 5.02 -29.18 18.77
N ASP A 700 4.72 -29.42 20.04
CA ASP A 700 4.19 -30.68 20.56
C ASP A 700 3.44 -30.37 21.87
N GLU A 701 2.18 -30.79 22.00
CA GLU A 701 1.32 -30.41 23.14
C GLU A 701 1.79 -30.98 24.48
N GLU A 702 2.38 -32.17 24.44
CA GLU A 702 2.96 -32.82 25.61
C GLU A 702 4.19 -32.03 26.10
N VAL A 703 5.02 -31.55 25.16
CA VAL A 703 6.18 -30.70 25.44
C VAL A 703 5.78 -29.34 25.99
N ILE A 704 4.73 -28.69 25.44
CA ILE A 704 4.21 -27.41 25.96
C ILE A 704 3.65 -27.59 27.37
N SER A 705 2.79 -28.59 27.57
CA SER A 705 2.11 -28.81 28.85
C SER A 705 3.12 -29.15 29.96
N MET A 706 4.12 -29.97 29.65
CA MET A 706 5.24 -30.31 30.53
C MET A 706 6.14 -29.10 30.83
N LEU A 707 6.37 -28.21 29.85
CA LEU A 707 7.12 -26.97 30.07
C LEU A 707 6.35 -25.99 30.97
N LEU A 708 5.03 -25.89 30.83
CA LEU A 708 4.16 -25.06 31.68
C LEU A 708 3.88 -25.68 33.07
N GLU A 709 4.17 -26.96 33.26
CA GLU A 709 4.27 -27.59 34.58
C GLU A 709 5.57 -27.16 35.29
N LEU A 710 6.71 -27.25 34.60
CA LEU A 710 8.04 -26.93 35.15
C LEU A 710 8.29 -25.43 35.34
N ASP A 711 7.85 -24.59 34.39
CA ASP A 711 7.91 -23.13 34.45
C ASP A 711 6.64 -22.51 33.84
N PRO A 712 5.62 -22.20 34.68
CA PRO A 712 4.38 -21.56 34.27
C PRO A 712 4.53 -20.15 33.68
N LYS A 713 5.73 -19.54 33.69
CA LYS A 713 6.01 -18.22 33.11
C LYS A 713 6.67 -18.32 31.72
N SER A 714 6.87 -19.53 31.19
CA SER A 714 7.50 -19.76 29.89
C SER A 714 6.75 -19.06 28.76
N LYS A 715 7.41 -18.14 28.06
CA LYS A 715 6.88 -17.50 26.84
C LYS A 715 6.90 -18.47 25.66
N ILE A 716 5.88 -19.33 25.58
CA ILE A 716 5.73 -20.32 24.49
C ILE A 716 5.75 -19.63 23.12
N SER A 717 5.01 -18.53 22.95
CA SER A 717 5.00 -17.72 21.72
C SER A 717 6.42 -17.31 21.28
N LYS A 718 7.23 -16.78 22.21
CA LYS A 718 8.61 -16.36 21.94
C LYS A 718 9.52 -17.52 21.55
N LEU A 719 9.35 -18.70 22.16
CA LEU A 719 10.10 -19.91 21.78
C LEU A 719 9.72 -20.37 20.36
N LEU A 720 8.43 -20.32 20.01
CA LEU A 720 7.94 -20.65 18.67
C LEU A 720 8.42 -19.62 17.63
N TYR A 721 8.48 -18.33 17.98
CA TYR A 721 8.99 -17.23 17.14
C TYR A 721 10.50 -17.30 16.93
N GLU A 722 11.31 -17.44 18.00
CA GLU A 722 12.77 -17.46 17.91
C GLU A 722 13.30 -18.56 16.99
N GLY A 723 12.64 -19.73 16.97
CA GLY A 723 13.01 -20.86 16.11
C GLY A 723 12.40 -20.85 14.71
N ARG A 724 11.38 -20.01 14.44
CA ARG A 724 10.64 -20.01 13.16
C ARG A 724 10.41 -18.65 12.49
N LYS A 725 10.99 -17.57 13.03
CA LYS A 725 11.13 -16.28 12.33
C LYS A 725 11.72 -16.53 10.94
N ASN A 726 11.01 -16.16 9.88
CA ASN A 726 11.46 -16.50 8.53
C ASN A 726 12.47 -15.45 8.02
N VAL A 727 13.55 -15.93 7.41
CA VAL A 727 14.61 -15.14 6.77
C VAL A 727 14.35 -14.98 5.26
N VAL A 728 13.36 -15.70 4.71
CA VAL A 728 12.92 -15.56 3.32
C VAL A 728 12.08 -14.29 3.17
N GLU A 729 12.74 -13.19 2.81
CA GLU A 729 12.06 -11.94 2.46
C GLU A 729 11.40 -12.05 1.07
N PRO A 730 10.10 -11.72 0.93
CA PRO A 730 9.44 -11.60 -0.36
C PRO A 730 10.11 -10.55 -1.28
N MET A 731 10.13 -10.77 -2.60
CA MET A 731 10.85 -9.90 -3.55
C MET A 731 10.49 -8.40 -3.44
N LEU A 732 9.26 -8.07 -3.04
CA LEU A 732 8.81 -6.69 -2.91
C LEU A 732 9.41 -5.98 -1.68
N LEU A 733 9.70 -6.71 -0.61
CA LEU A 733 10.42 -6.18 0.57
C LEU A 733 11.93 -6.10 0.30
N LYS A 734 12.46 -7.02 -0.52
CA LYS A 734 13.89 -7.04 -0.94
C LYS A 734 14.33 -5.85 -1.80
N ARG A 735 13.42 -5.16 -2.49
CA ARG A 735 13.79 -4.15 -3.50
C ARG A 735 13.75 -2.68 -3.04
N PHE A 736 12.97 -2.34 -2.01
CA PHE A 736 12.83 -0.93 -1.59
C PHE A 736 14.12 -0.41 -0.93
N GLN A 737 14.78 0.58 -1.52
CA GLN A 737 15.91 1.31 -0.92
C GLN A 737 15.47 2.73 -0.56
N LEU A 738 15.84 3.20 0.63
CA LEU A 738 15.59 4.57 1.07
C LEU A 738 16.61 5.53 0.40
N PRO A 739 16.21 6.70 -0.13
CA PRO A 739 17.16 7.72 -0.57
C PRO A 739 18.09 8.14 0.57
N GLU A 740 19.27 8.65 0.24
CA GLU A 740 20.19 9.23 1.23
C GLU A 740 19.63 10.56 1.77
N ALA A 741 19.86 10.85 3.05
CA ALA A 741 19.54 12.15 3.64
C ALA A 741 20.43 13.26 3.08
N ILE A 742 19.90 14.48 3.06
CA ILE A 742 20.60 15.66 2.52
C ILE A 742 21.90 15.89 3.29
N SER A 743 23.04 15.80 2.60
CA SER A 743 24.38 15.70 3.24
C SER A 743 25.31 16.89 2.99
N GLY A 744 24.91 17.83 2.13
CA GLY A 744 25.64 19.06 1.86
C GLY A 744 24.82 20.00 0.97
N ILE A 745 25.18 21.29 0.94
CA ILE A 745 24.35 22.31 0.28
C ILE A 745 24.33 22.23 -1.26
N GLU A 746 25.39 21.70 -1.90
CA GLU A 746 25.54 21.68 -3.37
C GLU A 746 24.52 20.77 -4.08
N GLU A 747 24.16 19.64 -3.47
CA GLU A 747 23.16 18.69 -4.03
C GLU A 747 21.78 18.83 -3.35
N ALA A 748 21.61 19.75 -2.41
CA ALA A 748 20.49 19.74 -1.47
C ALA A 748 19.12 19.80 -2.13
N GLU A 749 18.97 20.57 -3.22
CA GLU A 749 17.71 20.63 -3.97
C GLU A 749 17.41 19.32 -4.71
N LEU A 750 18.43 18.70 -5.33
CA LEU A 750 18.29 17.42 -6.03
C LEU A 750 17.95 16.30 -5.04
N GLN A 751 18.58 16.29 -3.87
CA GLN A 751 18.30 15.33 -2.79
C GLN A 751 16.93 15.58 -2.14
N ARG A 752 16.53 16.84 -1.90
CA ARG A 752 15.16 17.19 -1.45
C ARG A 752 14.11 16.69 -2.44
N ASN A 753 14.28 17.01 -3.72
CA ASN A 753 13.33 16.63 -4.77
C ASN A 753 13.29 15.10 -4.95
N THR A 754 14.43 14.42 -4.83
CA THR A 754 14.54 12.95 -4.75
C THR A 754 13.70 12.36 -3.62
N ILE A 755 13.84 12.89 -2.40
CA ILE A 755 13.09 12.41 -1.22
C ILE A 755 11.58 12.63 -1.42
N LEU A 756 11.18 13.80 -1.95
CA LEU A 756 9.78 14.11 -2.25
C LEU A 756 9.21 13.21 -3.35
N GLU A 757 9.93 12.98 -4.45
CA GLU A 757 9.54 12.04 -5.51
C GLU A 757 9.32 10.61 -5.00
N VAL A 758 10.12 10.17 -4.01
CA VAL A 758 9.97 8.85 -3.38
C VAL A 758 8.78 8.83 -2.41
N ARG A 759 8.54 9.89 -1.61
CA ARG A 759 7.35 10.00 -0.76
C ARG A 759 6.05 10.03 -1.57
N GLU A 760 6.02 10.77 -2.68
CA GLU A 760 4.87 10.82 -3.59
C GLU A 760 4.65 9.45 -4.27
N SER A 761 5.71 8.86 -4.83
CA SER A 761 5.65 7.52 -5.42
C SER A 761 5.21 6.45 -4.42
N LEU A 762 5.56 6.60 -3.13
CA LEU A 762 5.07 5.74 -2.04
C LEU A 762 3.56 5.91 -1.81
N ASN A 763 3.05 7.14 -1.73
CA ASN A 763 1.60 7.40 -1.59
C ASN A 763 0.83 6.76 -2.75
N SER A 764 1.19 7.06 -4.00
CA SER A 764 0.53 6.50 -5.19
C SER A 764 0.63 4.98 -5.27
N THR A 765 1.72 4.38 -4.77
CA THR A 765 1.86 2.91 -4.70
C THR A 765 0.95 2.32 -3.60
N ILE A 766 0.88 2.95 -2.42
CA ILE A 766 0.00 2.54 -1.32
C ILE A 766 -1.47 2.59 -1.77
N GLU A 767 -1.88 3.68 -2.45
CA GLU A 767 -3.22 3.84 -3.04
C GLU A 767 -3.48 2.82 -4.16
N ALA A 768 -2.53 2.63 -5.08
CA ALA A 768 -2.69 1.69 -6.19
C ALA A 768 -2.75 0.22 -5.74
N ILE A 769 -2.10 -0.15 -4.62
CA ILE A 769 -2.25 -1.46 -3.99
C ILE A 769 -3.57 -1.51 -3.21
N GLY A 770 -3.93 -0.47 -2.46
CA GLY A 770 -5.18 -0.38 -1.69
C GLY A 770 -6.43 -0.52 -2.56
N ASN A 771 -6.48 0.20 -3.68
CA ASN A 771 -7.59 0.17 -4.64
C ASN A 771 -7.70 -1.14 -5.44
N LYS A 772 -6.69 -2.02 -5.36
CA LYS A 772 -6.65 -3.33 -6.03
C LYS A 772 -6.64 -4.52 -5.05
N ARG A 773 -6.50 -4.25 -3.75
CA ARG A 773 -6.59 -5.23 -2.68
C ARG A 773 -8.06 -5.69 -2.56
N PRO A 774 -8.36 -7.00 -2.66
CA PRO A 774 -9.69 -7.48 -2.29
C PRO A 774 -9.94 -7.19 -0.80
N VAL A 775 -11.17 -6.85 -0.43
CA VAL A 775 -11.53 -6.55 0.97
C VAL A 775 -11.54 -7.84 1.78
N VAL A 776 -10.34 -8.27 2.18
CA VAL A 776 -10.11 -9.32 3.18
C VAL A 776 -10.56 -8.76 4.52
N ASP A 777 -11.80 -9.07 4.91
CA ASP A 777 -12.36 -8.77 6.21
C ASP A 777 -11.67 -9.66 7.26
N LEU A 778 -10.57 -9.14 7.81
CA LEU A 778 -9.72 -9.83 8.78
C LEU A 778 -10.48 -10.13 10.09
N ASP A 779 -11.43 -9.27 10.48
CA ASP A 779 -12.28 -9.49 11.65
C ASP A 779 -13.31 -10.59 11.38
N ALA A 780 -13.99 -10.59 10.23
CA ALA A 780 -14.88 -11.69 9.86
C ALA A 780 -14.13 -13.01 9.65
N LEU A 781 -12.88 -12.99 9.19
CA LEU A 781 -12.01 -14.19 9.12
C LEU A 781 -11.55 -14.65 10.50
N ALA A 782 -11.16 -13.75 11.40
CA ALA A 782 -10.83 -14.08 12.79
C ALA A 782 -12.07 -14.62 13.54
N GLN A 783 -13.24 -14.02 13.31
CA GLN A 783 -14.52 -14.42 13.89
C GLN A 783 -15.07 -15.72 13.30
N LYS A 784 -14.87 -15.97 11.99
CA LYS A 784 -15.11 -17.28 11.35
C LYS A 784 -14.17 -18.36 11.91
N ASN A 785 -12.91 -18.03 12.16
CA ASN A 785 -11.96 -18.93 12.83
C ASN A 785 -12.31 -19.17 14.31
N PHE A 786 -12.88 -18.17 15.00
CA PHE A 786 -13.42 -18.31 16.36
C PHE A 786 -14.71 -19.16 16.37
N GLU A 787 -15.61 -18.99 15.41
CA GLU A 787 -16.76 -19.88 15.23
C GLU A 787 -16.34 -21.31 14.89
N LEU A 788 -15.32 -21.48 14.03
CA LEU A 788 -14.72 -22.78 13.76
C LEU A 788 -14.17 -23.40 15.05
N MET A 789 -13.37 -22.68 15.84
CA MET A 789 -12.88 -23.13 17.15
C MET A 789 -14.04 -23.58 18.06
N MET A 790 -15.13 -22.83 18.12
CA MET A 790 -16.30 -23.14 18.95
C MET A 790 -17.11 -24.34 18.41
N LYS A 791 -17.10 -24.60 17.10
CA LYS A 791 -17.79 -25.73 16.44
C LYS A 791 -16.95 -27.02 16.42
N SER A 792 -15.64 -26.94 16.17
CA SER A 792 -14.68 -28.06 16.10
C SER A 792 -14.08 -28.44 17.46
N ARG A 793 -14.15 -27.53 18.44
CA ARG A 793 -13.46 -27.57 19.75
C ARG A 793 -11.93 -27.53 19.69
N SER A 794 -11.33 -27.30 18.52
CA SER A 794 -9.87 -27.10 18.37
C SER A 794 -9.50 -26.39 17.05
N LEU A 795 -8.49 -25.53 17.09
CA LEU A 795 -7.85 -25.00 15.87
C LEU A 795 -6.82 -26.02 15.37
N PRO A 796 -6.69 -26.25 14.04
CA PRO A 796 -5.60 -27.03 13.48
C PRO A 796 -4.22 -26.51 13.91
N LEU A 797 -3.33 -27.43 14.28
CA LEU A 797 -2.04 -27.18 14.90
C LEU A 797 -1.23 -26.01 14.27
N ILE A 798 -1.08 -26.03 12.94
CA ILE A 798 -0.30 -25.02 12.22
C ILE A 798 -0.82 -23.59 12.44
N GLN A 799 -2.12 -23.45 12.67
CA GLN A 799 -2.79 -22.17 12.91
C GLN A 799 -2.41 -21.56 14.26
N ILE A 800 -2.29 -22.39 15.30
CA ILE A 800 -1.88 -21.97 16.65
C ILE A 800 -0.41 -21.51 16.65
N ILE A 801 0.45 -22.22 15.91
CA ILE A 801 1.86 -21.86 15.72
C ILE A 801 1.95 -20.51 14.99
N ALA A 802 1.24 -20.37 13.87
CA ALA A 802 1.25 -19.19 13.04
C ALA A 802 0.75 -17.94 13.80
N GLN A 803 -0.36 -18.06 14.53
CA GLN A 803 -0.90 -17.00 15.39
C GLN A 803 0.13 -16.51 16.42
N ALA A 804 0.80 -17.43 17.11
CA ALA A 804 1.77 -17.09 18.14
C ALA A 804 3.02 -16.37 17.57
N ILE A 805 3.45 -16.75 16.36
CA ILE A 805 4.56 -16.11 15.64
C ILE A 805 4.17 -14.70 15.17
N VAL A 806 2.96 -14.53 14.62
CA VAL A 806 2.42 -13.23 14.19
C VAL A 806 2.34 -12.23 15.35
N PHE A 807 1.78 -12.64 16.50
CA PHE A 807 1.65 -11.74 17.64
C PHE A 807 2.98 -11.36 18.30
N GLU A 808 3.92 -12.30 18.49
CA GLU A 808 5.25 -11.94 19.05
C GLU A 808 6.02 -11.03 18.08
N SER A 809 5.89 -11.24 16.76
CA SER A 809 6.46 -10.36 15.72
C SER A 809 5.93 -8.92 15.82
N ALA A 810 4.64 -8.73 16.08
CA ALA A 810 4.03 -7.42 16.25
C ALA A 810 4.49 -6.71 17.54
N GLN A 811 4.58 -7.45 18.66
CA GLN A 811 5.07 -6.90 19.93
C GLN A 811 6.55 -6.48 19.85
N GLU A 812 7.40 -7.31 19.21
CA GLU A 812 8.82 -6.98 19.01
C GLU A 812 8.99 -5.78 18.07
N TYR A 813 8.22 -5.72 16.98
CA TYR A 813 8.20 -4.59 16.04
C TYR A 813 7.83 -3.25 16.70
N HIS A 814 6.68 -3.17 17.36
CA HIS A 814 6.22 -1.92 17.98
C HIS A 814 7.19 -1.44 19.07
N LYS A 815 7.82 -2.35 19.82
CA LYS A 815 8.82 -2.01 20.83
C LYS A 815 10.09 -1.44 20.20
N GLU A 816 10.72 -2.19 19.28
CA GLU A 816 12.00 -1.78 18.68
C GLU A 816 11.85 -0.48 17.87
N PHE A 817 10.78 -0.35 17.08
CA PHE A 817 10.56 0.83 16.25
C PHE A 817 10.37 2.10 17.11
N ALA A 818 9.62 2.01 18.20
CA ALA A 818 9.40 3.14 19.11
C ALA A 818 10.65 3.52 19.91
N GLU A 819 11.42 2.55 20.41
CA GLU A 819 12.68 2.81 21.13
C GLU A 819 13.72 3.50 20.23
N GLU A 820 13.84 3.06 18.97
CA GLU A 820 14.72 3.69 17.97
C GLU A 820 14.25 5.09 17.56
N GLN A 821 12.96 5.27 17.28
CA GLN A 821 12.39 6.58 16.90
C GLN A 821 12.56 7.60 18.03
N GLN A 822 12.32 7.20 19.28
CA GLN A 822 12.49 8.06 20.45
C GLN A 822 13.95 8.49 20.66
N TYR A 823 14.91 7.57 20.46
CA TYR A 823 16.33 7.87 20.56
C TYR A 823 16.80 8.79 19.43
N PHE A 824 16.37 8.55 18.18
CA PHE A 824 16.66 9.42 17.04
C PHE A 824 16.15 10.85 17.26
N GLY A 825 14.88 11.00 17.65
CA GLY A 825 14.26 12.31 17.86
C GLY A 825 14.98 13.17 18.91
N GLN A 826 15.53 12.54 19.97
CA GLN A 826 16.34 13.24 20.96
C GLN A 826 17.68 13.75 20.38
N GLN A 827 18.39 12.89 19.64
CA GLN A 827 19.69 13.24 19.04
C GLN A 827 19.55 14.33 17.96
N LEU A 828 18.54 14.20 17.09
CA LEU A 828 18.23 15.20 16.07
C LEU A 828 17.85 16.54 16.71
N LYS A 829 16.95 16.54 17.71
CA LYS A 829 16.54 17.76 18.44
C LYS A 829 17.72 18.48 19.10
N SER A 830 18.73 17.76 19.61
CA SER A 830 19.96 18.39 20.09
C SER A 830 20.73 19.08 18.97
N LYS A 831 20.94 18.41 17.84
CA LYS A 831 21.68 18.99 16.69
C LYS A 831 20.95 20.17 16.06
N SER A 832 19.63 20.12 15.94
CA SER A 832 18.83 21.26 15.46
C SER A 832 18.89 22.44 16.43
N LYS A 833 18.91 22.20 17.76
CA LYS A 833 19.10 23.27 18.76
C LYS A 833 20.46 23.95 18.59
N ASP A 834 21.53 23.18 18.40
CA ASP A 834 22.87 23.73 18.16
C ASP A 834 22.89 24.65 16.92
N TYR A 835 22.29 24.19 15.82
CA TYR A 835 22.15 24.92 14.57
C TYR A 835 21.31 26.21 14.69
N TYR A 836 20.14 26.15 15.32
CA TYR A 836 19.30 27.35 15.53
C TYR A 836 19.95 28.37 16.48
N THR A 837 20.75 27.90 17.45
CA THR A 837 21.53 28.80 18.33
C THR A 837 22.63 29.52 17.54
N LEU A 838 23.37 28.78 16.69
CA LEU A 838 24.44 29.33 15.85
C LEU A 838 23.89 30.34 14.82
N THR A 839 22.85 29.96 14.07
CA THR A 839 22.24 30.83 13.04
C THR A 839 21.59 32.07 13.64
N GLY A 840 20.93 31.96 14.81
CA GLY A 840 20.44 33.14 15.54
C GLY A 840 21.56 34.11 15.94
N ALA A 841 22.72 33.59 16.36
CA ALA A 841 23.89 34.42 16.67
C ALA A 841 24.49 35.09 15.41
N ILE A 842 24.54 34.38 14.28
CA ILE A 842 24.98 34.93 12.98
C ILE A 842 24.05 36.06 12.53
N VAL A 843 22.72 35.84 12.53
CA VAL A 843 21.73 36.85 12.15
C VAL A 843 21.85 38.10 13.03
N LYS A 844 21.91 37.92 14.35
CA LYS A 844 22.07 39.05 15.29
C LYS A 844 23.34 39.86 14.98
N ARG A 845 24.50 39.18 14.91
CA ARG A 845 25.81 39.81 14.71
C ARG A 845 25.92 40.57 13.38
N TYR A 846 25.25 40.10 12.32
CA TYR A 846 25.20 40.84 11.06
C TYR A 846 24.19 41.99 11.08
N ASN A 847 23.02 41.82 11.69
CA ASN A 847 22.05 42.92 11.85
C ASN A 847 22.68 44.10 12.63
N GLU A 848 23.47 43.83 13.69
CA GLU A 848 24.27 44.81 14.46
C GLU A 848 25.42 45.48 13.68
N GLN A 849 25.76 44.97 12.48
CA GLN A 849 26.72 45.59 11.56
C GLN A 849 26.01 46.39 10.47
N MET A 850 24.93 45.86 9.91
CA MET A 850 24.13 46.49 8.86
C MET A 850 23.38 47.72 9.38
N SER A 851 22.96 47.74 10.66
CA SER A 851 22.31 48.88 11.32
C SER A 851 23.24 50.09 11.60
N LYS A 852 24.33 50.23 10.83
CA LYS A 852 25.31 51.33 10.88
C LYS A 852 25.37 52.12 9.56
N TYR A 853 24.60 51.68 8.57
CA TYR A 853 24.49 52.26 7.25
C TYR A 853 23.03 52.67 7.02
N GLU A 854 22.80 53.82 6.39
CA GLU A 854 21.45 54.32 6.10
C GLU A 854 21.02 53.87 4.70
N ALA A 855 19.79 53.38 4.58
CA ALA A 855 19.23 52.94 3.30
C ALA A 855 18.79 54.16 2.46
N GLY A 856 19.73 54.71 1.69
CA GLY A 856 19.48 55.75 0.68
C GLY A 856 18.86 55.21 -0.61
N GLU A 857 18.55 56.11 -1.55
CA GLU A 857 17.97 55.76 -2.85
C GLU A 857 18.98 55.06 -3.82
N ASP A 858 20.28 55.16 -3.52
CA ASP A 858 21.34 54.33 -4.11
C ASP A 858 21.79 53.28 -3.07
N GLU A 859 21.88 52.00 -3.47
CA GLU A 859 22.25 50.90 -2.55
C GLU A 859 23.72 51.02 -2.08
N ASP A 860 23.93 51.07 -0.76
CA ASP A 860 25.29 51.10 -0.17
C ASP A 860 26.05 49.78 -0.48
N PRO A 861 27.19 49.83 -1.21
CA PRO A 861 27.96 48.63 -1.53
C PRO A 861 28.49 47.86 -0.31
N GLU A 862 28.66 48.51 0.85
CA GLU A 862 29.04 47.86 2.10
C GLU A 862 27.87 47.12 2.74
N LEU A 863 26.64 47.62 2.60
CA LEU A 863 25.42 46.92 3.01
C LEU A 863 25.24 45.63 2.19
N GLN A 864 25.33 45.73 0.85
CA GLN A 864 25.33 44.56 -0.05
C GLN A 864 26.42 43.54 0.34
N ARG A 865 27.63 44.02 0.69
CA ARG A 865 28.75 43.16 1.12
C ARG A 865 28.44 42.42 2.41
N LEU A 866 27.80 43.08 3.38
CA LEU A 866 27.40 42.49 4.65
C LEU A 866 26.26 41.48 4.49
N GLU A 867 25.26 41.76 3.65
CA GLU A 867 24.18 40.81 3.35
C GLU A 867 24.69 39.55 2.64
N LYS A 868 25.57 39.71 1.65
CA LYS A 868 26.20 38.58 0.97
C LYS A 868 27.03 37.73 1.94
N ALA A 869 27.79 38.37 2.83
CA ALA A 869 28.56 37.66 3.86
C ALA A 869 27.66 36.93 4.87
N LYS A 870 26.56 37.56 5.31
CA LYS A 870 25.52 36.96 6.15
C LYS A 870 24.92 35.70 5.50
N CYS A 871 24.55 35.78 4.23
CA CYS A 871 24.02 34.64 3.48
C CYS A 871 25.04 33.50 3.37
N MET A 872 26.31 33.80 3.04
CA MET A 872 27.37 32.80 2.96
C MET A 872 27.66 32.10 4.30
N GLU A 873 27.64 32.82 5.43
CA GLU A 873 27.88 32.21 6.75
C GLU A 873 26.66 31.38 7.23
N LEU A 874 25.43 31.78 6.88
CA LEU A 874 24.24 30.97 7.13
C LEU A 874 24.22 29.69 6.29
N ASN A 875 24.57 29.76 5.01
CA ASN A 875 24.72 28.56 4.16
C ASN A 875 25.84 27.64 4.65
N LYS A 876 26.92 28.19 5.20
CA LYS A 876 27.95 27.38 5.87
C LYS A 876 27.38 26.68 7.11
N ALA A 877 26.67 27.39 7.99
CA ALA A 877 26.04 26.78 9.17
C ALA A 877 25.01 25.70 8.80
N MET A 878 24.27 25.89 7.69
CA MET A 878 23.39 24.88 7.11
C MET A 878 24.18 23.65 6.64
N ASN A 879 25.27 23.85 5.89
CA ASN A 879 26.12 22.75 5.43
C ASN A 879 26.72 21.95 6.60
N ASP A 880 27.25 22.64 7.61
CA ASP A 880 27.83 22.01 8.80
C ASP A 880 26.77 21.20 9.59
N TYR A 881 25.51 21.68 9.63
CA TYR A 881 24.37 20.95 10.20
C TYR A 881 23.95 19.72 9.36
N LEU A 882 23.88 19.84 8.04
CA LEU A 882 23.57 18.74 7.12
C LEU A 882 24.64 17.64 7.19
N GLN A 883 25.92 18.00 7.18
CA GLN A 883 27.03 17.06 7.36
C GLN A 883 27.01 16.38 8.74
N ALA A 884 26.62 17.09 9.80
CA ALA A 884 26.51 16.52 11.14
C ALA A 884 25.25 15.64 11.34
N THR A 885 24.20 15.81 10.54
CA THR A 885 22.94 15.07 10.69
C THR A 885 22.73 13.96 9.67
N ALA A 886 23.20 14.08 8.42
CA ALA A 886 23.00 13.03 7.41
C ALA A 886 23.52 11.64 7.83
N PRO A 887 24.71 11.47 8.45
CA PRO A 887 25.16 10.16 8.93
C PRO A 887 24.23 9.56 10.01
N LEU A 888 23.66 10.42 10.85
CA LEU A 888 22.70 10.05 11.90
C LEU A 888 21.39 9.59 11.26
N VAL A 889 20.79 10.41 10.38
CA VAL A 889 19.54 10.11 9.67
C VAL A 889 19.69 8.81 8.85
N ASN A 890 20.77 8.66 8.09
CA ASN A 890 21.05 7.48 7.28
C ASN A 890 21.19 6.20 8.14
N GLN A 891 21.86 6.29 9.31
CA GLN A 891 21.96 5.17 10.23
C GLN A 891 20.59 4.76 10.78
N PHE A 892 19.76 5.71 11.24
CA PHE A 892 18.43 5.41 11.77
C PHE A 892 17.46 4.91 10.69
N ALA A 893 17.52 5.48 9.49
CA ALA A 893 16.74 5.04 8.35
C ALA A 893 16.99 3.55 8.02
N GLY A 894 18.26 3.13 7.95
CA GLY A 894 18.64 1.73 7.75
C GLY A 894 18.23 0.80 8.90
N ARG A 895 18.18 1.29 10.15
CA ARG A 895 17.71 0.52 11.32
C ARG A 895 16.21 0.26 11.26
N LEU A 896 15.42 1.31 11.06
CA LEU A 896 13.96 1.23 10.99
C LEU A 896 13.50 0.45 9.74
N GLU A 897 14.26 0.54 8.63
CA GLU A 897 14.06 -0.31 7.45
C GLU A 897 14.24 -1.79 7.79
N TYR A 898 15.34 -2.16 8.45
CA TYR A 898 15.60 -3.55 8.85
C TYR A 898 14.54 -4.08 9.82
N ILE A 899 14.17 -3.30 10.83
CA ILE A 899 13.13 -3.65 11.82
C ILE A 899 11.77 -3.89 11.12
N SER A 900 11.37 -2.98 10.22
CA SER A 900 10.12 -3.11 9.47
C SER A 900 10.16 -4.25 8.45
N ARG A 901 11.24 -4.42 7.68
CA ARG A 901 11.42 -5.53 6.71
C ARG A 901 11.38 -6.89 7.39
N ARG A 902 12.01 -7.02 8.56
CA ARG A 902 12.01 -8.25 9.40
C ARG A 902 10.61 -8.60 9.89
N HIS A 903 9.87 -7.60 10.38
CA HIS A 903 8.48 -7.77 10.82
C HIS A 903 7.57 -8.19 9.64
N HIS A 904 7.53 -7.38 8.58
CA HIS A 904 6.62 -7.61 7.45
C HIS A 904 6.94 -8.88 6.66
N SER A 905 8.21 -9.31 6.59
CA SER A 905 8.57 -10.64 6.04
C SER A 905 8.03 -11.79 6.89
N THR A 906 8.03 -11.64 8.22
CA THR A 906 7.45 -12.63 9.14
C THR A 906 5.92 -12.68 8.98
N ILE A 907 5.26 -11.53 8.90
CA ILE A 907 3.81 -11.44 8.66
C ILE A 907 3.43 -12.06 7.31
N ALA A 908 4.08 -11.65 6.21
CA ALA A 908 3.84 -12.18 4.87
C ALA A 908 3.97 -13.71 4.80
N ASN A 909 4.89 -14.29 5.58
CA ASN A 909 5.09 -15.73 5.62
C ASN A 909 4.09 -16.47 6.52
N TRP A 910 3.71 -15.93 7.68
CA TRP A 910 2.97 -16.65 8.73
C TRP A 910 1.49 -16.27 8.86
N MET A 911 1.06 -15.13 8.33
CA MET A 911 -0.36 -14.75 8.29
C MET A 911 -1.24 -15.75 7.50
N PRO A 912 -0.83 -16.30 6.33
CA PRO A 912 -1.68 -17.20 5.53
C PRO A 912 -2.10 -18.47 6.28
N GLN A 913 -1.18 -19.08 7.04
CA GLN A 913 -1.44 -20.31 7.78
C GLN A 913 -2.16 -20.04 9.12
N TRP A 914 -2.15 -18.80 9.61
CA TRP A 914 -3.04 -18.39 10.70
C TRP A 914 -4.49 -18.19 10.20
N LEU A 915 -4.70 -17.72 8.97
CA LEU A 915 -6.05 -17.44 8.47
C LEU A 915 -6.71 -18.58 7.68
N GLN A 916 -5.95 -19.59 7.25
CA GLN A 916 -6.41 -20.79 6.52
C GLN A 916 -7.19 -20.48 5.21
N SER A 917 -6.68 -19.53 4.42
CA SER A 917 -7.24 -19.25 3.10
C SER A 917 -6.16 -18.64 2.20
N ASP A 918 -6.14 -19.07 0.94
CA ASP A 918 -5.21 -18.56 -0.07
C ASP A 918 -5.56 -17.11 -0.47
N GLU A 919 -6.83 -16.70 -0.27
CA GLU A 919 -7.28 -15.31 -0.39
C GLU A 919 -6.96 -14.46 0.85
N ALA A 920 -6.90 -15.07 2.04
CA ALA A 920 -6.64 -14.39 3.32
C ALA A 920 -5.17 -14.08 3.57
N ALA A 921 -4.28 -14.51 2.67
CA ALA A 921 -2.93 -13.99 2.55
C ALA A 921 -2.97 -12.51 2.13
N ASP A 922 -3.20 -11.59 3.08
CA ASP A 922 -3.17 -10.13 2.90
C ASP A 922 -1.73 -9.62 2.69
N PHE A 923 -1.06 -10.19 1.70
CA PHE A 923 0.23 -9.78 1.18
C PHE A 923 0.17 -8.37 0.56
N PRO A 924 -0.93 -7.91 -0.09
CA PRO A 924 -1.10 -6.51 -0.47
C PRO A 924 -1.11 -5.56 0.75
N GLY A 925 -1.86 -5.85 1.80
CA GLY A 925 -1.85 -5.07 3.05
C GLY A 925 -0.51 -5.11 3.78
N THR A 926 0.15 -6.26 3.79
CA THR A 926 1.50 -6.41 4.36
C THR A 926 2.53 -5.56 3.59
N GLN A 927 2.37 -5.41 2.28
CA GLN A 927 3.16 -4.46 1.48
C GLN A 927 2.79 -3.01 1.81
N ILE A 928 1.50 -2.67 1.91
CA ILE A 928 1.04 -1.33 2.31
C ILE A 928 1.65 -0.92 3.64
N SER A 929 1.59 -1.75 4.68
CA SER A 929 2.15 -1.44 6.00
C SER A 929 3.68 -1.29 5.99
N TYR A 930 4.39 -2.05 5.15
CA TYR A 930 5.82 -1.85 4.93
C TYR A 930 6.11 -0.52 4.19
N LEU A 931 5.37 -0.21 3.12
CA LEU A 931 5.54 1.04 2.37
C LEU A 931 5.14 2.27 3.20
N GLN A 932 4.12 2.17 4.04
CA GLN A 932 3.78 3.15 5.07
C GLN A 932 4.91 3.32 6.08
N SER A 933 5.55 2.22 6.50
CA SER A 933 6.76 2.30 7.34
C SER A 933 7.89 3.07 6.63
N MET A 934 8.12 2.82 5.34
CA MET A 934 9.15 3.53 4.55
C MET A 934 8.83 5.02 4.41
N LYS A 935 7.55 5.35 4.17
CA LYS A 935 7.06 6.74 4.15
C LYS A 935 7.33 7.42 5.50
N ASN A 936 6.91 6.81 6.60
CA ASN A 936 7.08 7.35 7.95
C ASN A 936 8.56 7.55 8.32
N ILE A 937 9.47 6.70 7.82
CA ILE A 937 10.93 6.89 7.96
C ILE A 937 11.39 8.12 7.17
N LEU A 938 10.92 8.29 5.93
CA LEU A 938 11.27 9.43 5.08
C LEU A 938 10.68 10.76 5.58
N ASP A 939 9.49 10.74 6.20
CA ASP A 939 8.86 11.93 6.77
C ASP A 939 9.66 12.51 7.95
N MET A 940 10.56 11.74 8.56
CA MET A 940 11.51 12.22 9.58
C MET A 940 12.83 12.80 9.01
N TYR A 941 13.00 12.86 7.68
CA TYR A 941 14.20 13.47 7.07
C TYR A 941 14.09 15.01 7.09
N PRO A 942 15.13 15.74 7.52
CA PRO A 942 15.19 17.19 7.34
C PRO A 942 15.29 17.53 5.84
N LEU A 943 14.45 18.46 5.38
CA LEU A 943 14.37 18.89 3.98
C LEU A 943 14.90 20.32 3.75
N ASN A 944 15.71 20.83 4.69
CA ASN A 944 16.28 22.17 4.63
C ASN A 944 17.28 22.30 3.46
N THR A 945 17.14 23.36 2.66
CA THR A 945 18.02 23.70 1.54
C THR A 945 18.71 25.05 1.78
N PRO A 946 19.86 25.33 1.14
CA PRO A 946 20.52 26.64 1.25
C PRO A 946 19.63 27.78 0.74
N THR A 947 19.95 29.00 1.17
CA THR A 947 19.40 30.23 0.58
C THR A 947 20.26 30.64 -0.61
N ASP A 948 19.66 31.12 -1.70
CA ASP A 948 20.45 31.65 -2.82
C ASP A 948 21.08 33.00 -2.44
N CYS A 949 22.41 33.08 -2.49
CA CYS A 949 23.18 34.31 -2.24
C CYS A 949 23.52 35.08 -3.53
N SER A 950 22.93 34.69 -4.68
CA SER A 950 23.24 35.24 -6.00
C SER A 950 22.47 36.53 -6.34
N TYR A 951 21.37 36.83 -5.63
CA TYR A 951 20.46 37.96 -5.88
C TYR A 951 21.08 39.38 -5.81
N LEU A 952 22.38 39.50 -5.56
CA LEU A 952 23.17 40.73 -5.66
C LEU A 952 24.03 40.80 -6.94
N ASN A 953 23.73 40.01 -7.99
CA ASN A 953 24.22 40.18 -9.37
C ASN A 953 23.20 39.57 -10.36
N LEU A 954 22.99 40.20 -11.51
CA LEU A 954 22.04 39.73 -12.53
C LEU A 954 22.68 38.86 -13.61
N ASN A 955 21.97 37.81 -14.03
CA ASN A 955 22.30 36.83 -15.09
C ASN A 955 23.42 35.83 -14.70
N THR A 956 23.47 34.61 -15.24
CA THR A 956 22.96 34.09 -16.53
C THR A 956 22.31 32.69 -16.44
N ASN A 957 21.61 32.33 -17.52
CA ASN A 957 21.03 31.00 -17.82
C ASN A 957 22.03 29.84 -17.59
N ASP A 958 21.55 28.63 -17.29
CA ASP A 958 21.12 27.70 -18.36
C ASP A 958 20.31 26.47 -17.86
N THR A 959 19.74 25.72 -18.81
CA THR A 959 18.86 24.57 -18.55
C THR A 959 19.59 23.26 -18.19
N ILE A 960 18.90 22.36 -17.48
CA ILE A 960 18.99 20.90 -17.73
C ILE A 960 17.67 20.21 -17.39
N LYS A 961 17.36 19.12 -18.10
CA LYS A 961 16.09 18.36 -17.98
C LYS A 961 16.23 17.18 -17.02
N GLY A 962 15.55 17.24 -15.87
CA GLY A 962 15.26 16.05 -15.06
C GLY A 962 13.99 15.35 -15.53
N LYS A 963 14.12 14.12 -16.06
CA LYS A 963 12.97 13.20 -16.15
C LYS A 963 12.63 12.71 -14.72
N LEU A 964 11.34 12.58 -14.39
CA LEU A 964 10.84 11.81 -13.23
C LEU A 964 11.56 10.47 -13.09
N MET A 965 11.92 9.97 -11.90
CA MET A 965 12.90 8.87 -11.81
C MET A 965 12.35 7.43 -11.96
N ILE A 966 13.09 6.56 -12.69
CA ILE A 966 12.81 5.13 -12.90
C ILE A 966 12.73 4.47 -11.52
N TRP A 967 11.51 4.16 -11.11
CA TRP A 967 11.26 3.24 -10.01
C TRP A 967 10.45 2.02 -10.46
N GLU A 968 9.70 2.14 -11.56
CA GLU A 968 8.77 1.10 -12.02
C GLU A 968 9.43 0.03 -12.92
N GLU A 969 10.35 0.39 -13.83
CA GLU A 969 10.95 -0.57 -14.78
C GLU A 969 11.75 -1.73 -14.11
N LYS A 970 12.16 -1.57 -12.84
CA LYS A 970 12.86 -2.62 -12.07
C LYS A 970 11.94 -3.46 -11.18
N PHE A 971 10.65 -3.15 -11.10
CA PHE A 971 9.67 -3.91 -10.34
C PHE A 971 8.78 -4.74 -11.27
N CYS A 972 9.28 -5.92 -11.65
CA CYS A 972 8.48 -7.02 -12.19
C CYS A 972 7.74 -7.75 -11.04
N PRO A 973 6.39 -7.77 -10.98
CA PRO A 973 5.64 -8.43 -9.90
C PRO A 973 4.51 -9.38 -10.39
N VAL A 974 4.26 -9.50 -11.70
CA VAL A 974 3.11 -10.20 -12.28
C VAL A 974 3.57 -11.10 -13.41
N LYS A 975 3.19 -12.38 -13.38
CA LYS A 975 3.23 -13.26 -14.56
C LYS A 975 1.95 -13.03 -15.36
N PHE A 976 2.07 -12.62 -16.62
CA PHE A 976 0.96 -12.65 -17.56
C PHE A 976 1.16 -13.80 -18.55
N SER A 977 0.11 -14.57 -18.79
CA SER A 977 0.05 -15.56 -19.87
C SER A 977 -1.29 -15.38 -20.58
N VAL A 978 -1.27 -15.12 -21.89
CA VAL A 978 -2.47 -14.84 -22.68
C VAL A 978 -2.66 -15.94 -23.72
N GLY A 979 -3.79 -16.66 -23.63
CA GLY A 979 -4.17 -17.68 -24.59
C GLY A 979 -4.89 -17.09 -25.80
N PHE A 980 -4.35 -17.34 -27.00
CA PHE A 980 -4.90 -16.97 -28.29
C PHE A 980 -5.24 -18.23 -29.11
N GLY A 981 -6.23 -19.00 -28.66
CA GLY A 981 -6.80 -20.15 -29.37
C GLY A 981 -5.86 -21.34 -29.55
N PHE A 982 -4.89 -21.19 -30.44
CA PHE A 982 -3.94 -22.24 -30.85
C PHE A 982 -2.60 -22.17 -30.11
N GLY A 983 -2.33 -21.06 -29.40
CA GLY A 983 -1.12 -20.86 -28.61
C GLY A 983 -1.28 -19.89 -27.44
N LYS A 984 -0.32 -19.92 -26.50
CA LYS A 984 -0.24 -19.08 -25.30
C LYS A 984 1.11 -18.37 -25.28
N VAL A 985 1.12 -17.06 -25.06
CA VAL A 985 2.35 -16.26 -24.86
C VAL A 985 2.47 -15.89 -23.39
N GLY A 986 3.61 -16.22 -22.78
CA GLY A 986 3.96 -15.87 -21.41
C GLY A 986 5.14 -14.89 -21.35
N VAL A 987 5.11 -13.97 -20.40
CA VAL A 987 6.25 -13.10 -20.08
C VAL A 987 6.46 -13.09 -18.57
N GLN A 988 7.68 -13.44 -18.14
CA GLN A 988 8.11 -13.43 -16.74
C GLN A 988 9.46 -12.73 -16.64
N CYS A 989 9.43 -11.44 -16.31
CA CYS A 989 10.61 -10.58 -16.20
C CYS A 989 11.50 -10.73 -17.46
N ASN A 990 12.77 -11.12 -17.34
CA ASN A 990 13.71 -11.29 -18.46
C ASN A 990 13.49 -12.54 -19.33
N THR A 991 12.40 -13.30 -19.14
CA THR A 991 12.11 -14.51 -19.92
C THR A 991 10.79 -14.38 -20.70
N PHE A 992 10.87 -14.63 -22.00
CA PHE A 992 9.74 -14.71 -22.94
C PHE A 992 9.44 -16.18 -23.26
N SER A 993 8.17 -16.58 -23.27
CA SER A 993 7.76 -17.93 -23.68
C SER A 993 6.57 -17.94 -24.65
N LEU A 994 6.63 -18.86 -25.62
CA LEU A 994 5.60 -19.10 -26.64
C LEU A 994 5.29 -20.59 -26.66
N SER A 995 4.02 -20.97 -26.47
CA SER A 995 3.57 -22.37 -26.51
C SER A 995 2.30 -22.56 -27.34
N GLY A 996 1.97 -23.78 -27.75
CA GLY A 996 0.72 -24.03 -28.50
C GLY A 996 0.53 -25.46 -29.01
N GLY A 997 -0.70 -25.74 -29.43
CA GLY A 997 -1.17 -27.03 -29.97
C GLY A 997 -2.06 -27.84 -29.00
N GLU A 998 -3.20 -28.33 -29.50
CA GLU A 998 -4.22 -29.04 -28.71
C GLU A 998 -3.88 -30.52 -28.42
N VAL A 999 -3.10 -31.16 -29.31
CA VAL A 999 -2.73 -32.59 -29.21
C VAL A 999 -1.21 -32.78 -29.03
N LEU A 1000 -0.42 -31.87 -29.61
CA LEU A 1000 1.02 -31.77 -29.40
C LEU A 1000 1.33 -30.34 -28.94
N GLN A 1001 1.60 -30.16 -27.64
CA GLN A 1001 1.99 -28.89 -27.04
C GLN A 1001 3.48 -28.64 -27.30
N GLY A 1002 3.79 -27.75 -28.23
CA GLY A 1002 5.13 -27.14 -28.36
C GLY A 1002 5.29 -25.98 -27.40
N GLU A 1003 6.53 -25.67 -27.01
CA GLU A 1003 6.89 -24.57 -26.11
C GLU A 1003 8.32 -24.08 -26.42
N TRP A 1004 8.54 -22.77 -26.50
CA TRP A 1004 9.83 -22.14 -26.77
C TRP A 1004 10.03 -21.00 -25.78
N GLU A 1005 11.11 -21.05 -25.01
CA GLU A 1005 11.47 -20.08 -23.98
C GLU A 1005 12.80 -19.39 -24.34
N VAL A 1006 12.89 -18.08 -24.14
CA VAL A 1006 14.05 -17.24 -24.45
C VAL A 1006 14.34 -16.36 -23.24
N LYS A 1007 15.54 -16.49 -22.66
CA LYS A 1007 15.96 -15.72 -21.48
C LYS A 1007 17.05 -14.72 -21.86
N LEU A 1008 16.78 -13.46 -21.53
CA LEU A 1008 17.69 -12.34 -21.72
C LEU A 1008 18.60 -12.18 -20.49
N ASN A 1009 19.76 -11.56 -20.69
CA ASN A 1009 20.64 -11.14 -19.60
C ASN A 1009 19.99 -10.07 -18.70
N ASP A 1010 20.60 -9.78 -17.56
CA ASP A 1010 20.07 -8.83 -16.57
C ASP A 1010 19.98 -7.37 -17.08
N GLU A 1011 20.67 -7.06 -18.18
CA GLU A 1011 20.60 -5.78 -18.92
C GLU A 1011 19.55 -5.76 -20.06
N TRP A 1012 18.85 -6.88 -20.28
CA TRP A 1012 17.80 -7.07 -21.31
C TRP A 1012 18.24 -6.85 -22.77
N ASN A 1013 19.54 -6.72 -23.04
CA ASN A 1013 20.10 -6.36 -24.34
C ASN A 1013 20.60 -7.56 -25.17
N ALA A 1014 20.73 -8.76 -24.57
CA ALA A 1014 21.22 -9.95 -25.26
C ALA A 1014 20.58 -11.25 -24.73
N VAL A 1015 20.38 -12.23 -25.62
CA VAL A 1015 19.96 -13.58 -25.24
C VAL A 1015 21.11 -14.33 -24.56
N GLU A 1016 20.82 -14.93 -23.41
CA GLU A 1016 21.73 -15.73 -22.58
C GLU A 1016 21.43 -17.24 -22.69
N GLU A 1017 20.15 -17.62 -22.68
CA GLU A 1017 19.67 -19.01 -22.80
C GLU A 1017 18.44 -19.09 -23.72
N THR A 1018 18.23 -20.24 -24.36
CA THR A 1018 16.95 -20.59 -24.98
C THR A 1018 16.63 -22.08 -24.80
N THR A 1019 15.35 -22.39 -24.63
CA THR A 1019 14.82 -23.74 -24.39
C THR A 1019 13.71 -24.03 -25.39
N ILE A 1020 13.74 -25.21 -26.02
CA ILE A 1020 12.65 -25.68 -26.90
C ILE A 1020 12.12 -26.99 -26.32
N ALA A 1021 10.79 -27.11 -26.19
CA ALA A 1021 10.12 -28.27 -25.65
C ALA A 1021 8.90 -28.70 -26.48
N ALA A 1022 8.53 -29.98 -26.40
CA ALA A 1022 7.36 -30.54 -27.07
C ALA A 1022 6.82 -31.79 -26.34
N GLY A 1023 5.50 -31.95 -26.28
CA GLY A 1023 4.85 -33.17 -25.78
C GLY A 1023 3.34 -33.15 -25.86
N ALA A 1024 2.64 -33.87 -24.98
CA ALA A 1024 1.19 -34.11 -25.06
C ALA A 1024 0.49 -33.91 -23.71
N GLY A 1025 -0.81 -33.63 -23.75
CA GLY A 1025 -1.64 -33.38 -22.56
C GLY A 1025 -3.11 -33.76 -22.77
N ALA A 1026 -3.87 -33.81 -21.68
CA ALA A 1026 -5.31 -34.05 -21.69
C ALA A 1026 -5.99 -33.36 -20.49
N SER A 1027 -7.26 -33.00 -20.64
CA SER A 1027 -8.10 -32.33 -19.64
C SER A 1027 -9.36 -33.16 -19.34
N TRP A 1028 -9.72 -33.27 -18.06
CA TRP A 1028 -10.91 -34.01 -17.60
C TRP A 1028 -11.77 -33.14 -16.68
N THR A 1029 -13.10 -33.27 -16.84
CA THR A 1029 -14.13 -32.58 -16.05
C THR A 1029 -14.51 -33.41 -14.81
N LEU A 1030 -14.65 -32.78 -13.64
CA LEU A 1030 -15.11 -33.43 -12.39
C LEU A 1030 -16.27 -32.66 -11.75
N GLY A 1031 -17.47 -33.25 -11.81
CA GLY A 1031 -18.70 -32.74 -11.21
C GLY A 1031 -19.95 -33.16 -11.99
N ASP A 1032 -21.04 -33.48 -11.30
CA ASP A 1032 -22.34 -33.81 -11.92
C ASP A 1032 -23.24 -32.56 -12.00
N SER A 1033 -24.17 -32.53 -12.94
CA SER A 1033 -24.50 -31.30 -13.70
C SER A 1033 -25.48 -30.30 -13.06
N ASP A 1034 -25.47 -30.10 -11.73
CA ASP A 1034 -26.31 -29.08 -11.06
C ASP A 1034 -25.59 -28.24 -9.97
N ILE A 1035 -24.34 -28.55 -9.59
CA ILE A 1035 -23.55 -27.69 -8.68
C ILE A 1035 -22.09 -27.59 -9.16
N ALA A 1036 -21.73 -26.43 -9.72
CA ALA A 1036 -20.37 -25.91 -9.94
C ALA A 1036 -19.26 -26.95 -10.24
N GLY A 1037 -19.18 -27.43 -11.49
CA GLY A 1037 -18.09 -28.30 -11.95
C GLY A 1037 -16.74 -27.59 -12.13
N ILE A 1038 -15.65 -28.35 -11.96
CA ILE A 1038 -14.25 -27.89 -12.12
C ILE A 1038 -13.57 -28.75 -13.19
N GLU A 1039 -12.71 -28.14 -14.02
CA GLU A 1039 -11.86 -28.87 -14.98
C GLU A 1039 -10.39 -28.84 -14.58
N ALA A 1040 -9.72 -29.98 -14.71
CA ALA A 1040 -8.31 -30.16 -14.39
C ALA A 1040 -7.55 -30.74 -15.60
N GLY A 1041 -6.35 -30.21 -15.86
CA GLY A 1041 -5.49 -30.58 -16.97
C GLY A 1041 -4.09 -31.00 -16.52
N VAL A 1042 -3.52 -32.00 -17.20
CA VAL A 1042 -2.14 -32.45 -17.00
C VAL A 1042 -1.44 -32.66 -18.35
N SER A 1043 -0.26 -32.07 -18.52
CA SER A 1043 0.59 -32.28 -19.70
C SER A 1043 2.05 -32.57 -19.35
N SER A 1044 2.77 -33.21 -20.28
CA SER A 1044 4.19 -33.56 -20.15
C SER A 1044 4.90 -33.32 -21.48
N LYS A 1045 6.08 -32.68 -21.42
CA LYS A 1045 6.86 -32.15 -22.56
C LYS A 1045 8.34 -32.51 -22.39
N LEU A 1046 8.99 -33.01 -23.44
CA LEU A 1046 10.45 -33.14 -23.48
C LEU A 1046 11.07 -31.79 -23.87
N TYR A 1047 12.14 -31.36 -23.19
CA TYR A 1047 12.81 -30.08 -23.45
C TYR A 1047 14.30 -30.24 -23.76
N VAL A 1048 14.85 -29.27 -24.50
CA VAL A 1048 16.27 -29.12 -24.85
C VAL A 1048 16.67 -27.65 -24.61
N LYS A 1049 17.74 -27.40 -23.85
CA LYS A 1049 18.20 -26.05 -23.48
C LYS A 1049 19.63 -25.79 -23.96
N TRP A 1050 19.83 -24.64 -24.60
CA TRP A 1050 21.13 -24.09 -24.99
C TRP A 1050 21.40 -22.78 -24.28
N GLY A 1051 22.68 -22.43 -24.10
CA GLY A 1051 23.10 -21.21 -23.44
C GLY A 1051 24.56 -20.87 -23.75
N LYS A 1052 24.99 -19.66 -23.38
CA LYS A 1052 26.39 -19.24 -23.53
C LYS A 1052 27.25 -19.68 -22.34
N ASN A 1053 28.41 -20.25 -22.63
CA ASN A 1053 29.43 -20.55 -21.63
C ASN A 1053 29.98 -19.25 -21.02
N LYS A 1054 29.96 -19.11 -19.70
CA LYS A 1054 30.34 -17.85 -19.02
C LYS A 1054 31.85 -17.55 -19.00
N ALA A 1055 32.70 -18.46 -19.47
CA ALA A 1055 34.15 -18.27 -19.60
C ALA A 1055 34.60 -18.00 -21.05
N THR A 1056 33.90 -18.50 -22.06
CA THR A 1056 34.27 -18.34 -23.49
C THR A 1056 33.30 -17.48 -24.31
N GLY A 1057 32.05 -17.33 -23.87
CA GLY A 1057 31.00 -16.62 -24.59
C GLY A 1057 30.34 -17.42 -25.73
N GLU A 1058 30.84 -18.61 -26.04
CA GLU A 1058 30.31 -19.50 -27.08
C GLU A 1058 29.03 -20.22 -26.65
N TRP A 1059 28.19 -20.61 -27.60
CA TRP A 1059 26.94 -21.33 -27.36
C TRP A 1059 27.15 -22.84 -27.23
N GLU A 1060 26.67 -23.45 -26.15
CA GLU A 1060 26.71 -24.90 -25.95
C GLU A 1060 25.35 -25.48 -25.51
N LEU A 1061 25.24 -26.82 -25.55
CA LEU A 1061 24.07 -27.56 -25.07
C LEU A 1061 24.15 -27.70 -23.55
N MET A 1062 23.24 -27.04 -22.84
CA MET A 1062 23.27 -26.91 -21.39
C MET A 1062 22.57 -28.10 -20.70
N ASP A 1063 21.35 -28.43 -21.10
CA ASP A 1063 20.58 -29.56 -20.54
C ASP A 1063 19.50 -30.10 -21.51
N VAL A 1064 18.98 -31.30 -21.22
CA VAL A 1064 17.86 -31.97 -21.87
C VAL A 1064 17.01 -32.64 -20.79
N GLY A 1065 15.68 -32.60 -20.87
CA GLY A 1065 14.84 -33.10 -19.78
C GLY A 1065 13.36 -33.26 -20.12
N ASN A 1066 12.52 -33.43 -19.09
CA ASN A 1066 11.07 -33.45 -19.19
C ASN A 1066 10.44 -32.42 -18.24
N LYS A 1067 9.41 -31.70 -18.69
CA LYS A 1067 8.66 -30.63 -17.99
C LYS A 1067 7.20 -31.08 -17.94
N SER A 1068 6.60 -31.12 -16.75
CA SER A 1068 5.22 -31.58 -16.54
C SER A 1068 4.42 -30.59 -15.71
N ASP A 1069 3.22 -30.29 -16.18
CA ASP A 1069 2.38 -29.18 -15.74
C ASP A 1069 1.04 -29.69 -15.21
N ALA A 1070 0.55 -29.09 -14.12
CA ALA A 1070 -0.80 -29.31 -13.59
C ALA A 1070 -1.56 -27.97 -13.54
N THR A 1071 -2.71 -27.90 -14.21
CA THR A 1071 -3.58 -26.71 -14.26
C THR A 1071 -5.01 -27.03 -13.81
N VAL A 1072 -5.66 -26.04 -13.19
CA VAL A 1072 -7.09 -26.04 -12.90
C VAL A 1072 -7.73 -24.85 -13.58
N THR A 1073 -8.80 -25.09 -14.32
CA THR A 1073 -9.50 -24.05 -15.11
C THR A 1073 -10.80 -23.69 -14.43
N GLY A 1074 -10.90 -22.47 -13.92
CA GLY A 1074 -12.12 -21.90 -13.33
C GLY A 1074 -12.76 -20.89 -14.26
N LYS A 1075 -14.07 -20.99 -14.51
CA LYS A 1075 -14.81 -19.98 -15.27
C LYS A 1075 -15.23 -18.84 -14.37
N ILE A 1076 -14.74 -17.63 -14.66
CA ILE A 1076 -15.19 -16.39 -14.02
C ILE A 1076 -15.81 -15.51 -15.11
N GLY A 1077 -17.14 -15.58 -15.23
CA GLY A 1077 -17.87 -14.99 -16.35
C GLY A 1077 -17.57 -15.72 -17.68
N SER A 1078 -17.38 -14.97 -18.75
CA SER A 1078 -17.13 -15.50 -20.10
C SER A 1078 -15.65 -15.76 -20.42
N ALA A 1079 -14.81 -15.97 -19.40
CA ALA A 1079 -13.38 -16.21 -19.55
C ALA A 1079 -12.95 -17.45 -18.73
N ASP A 1080 -12.17 -18.31 -19.38
CA ASP A 1080 -11.51 -19.45 -18.77
C ASP A 1080 -10.24 -18.99 -18.05
N VAL A 1081 -10.24 -19.00 -16.72
CA VAL A 1081 -9.09 -18.64 -15.89
C VAL A 1081 -8.34 -19.91 -15.50
N GLU A 1082 -7.25 -20.18 -16.20
CA GLU A 1082 -6.40 -21.34 -15.95
C GLU A 1082 -5.30 -21.03 -14.92
N VAL A 1083 -5.43 -21.59 -13.72
CA VAL A 1083 -4.46 -21.47 -12.63
C VAL A 1083 -3.48 -22.65 -12.70
N LYS A 1084 -2.20 -22.34 -12.92
CA LYS A 1084 -1.12 -23.35 -12.91
C LYS A 1084 -0.73 -23.66 -11.47
N LEU A 1085 -1.22 -24.78 -10.94
CA LEU A 1085 -1.05 -25.18 -9.54
C LEU A 1085 0.38 -25.66 -9.23
N ALA A 1086 1.00 -26.37 -10.17
CA ALA A 1086 2.38 -26.82 -10.06
C ALA A 1086 3.02 -27.00 -11.43
N GLU A 1087 4.31 -26.67 -11.49
CA GLU A 1087 5.22 -27.03 -12.58
C GLU A 1087 6.35 -27.89 -11.98
N VAL A 1088 6.67 -29.01 -12.62
CA VAL A 1088 7.78 -29.89 -12.23
C VAL A 1088 8.63 -30.20 -13.47
N SER A 1089 9.91 -29.87 -13.41
CA SER A 1089 10.89 -30.13 -14.47
C SER A 1089 11.99 -31.07 -13.96
N ILE A 1090 12.46 -31.96 -14.84
CA ILE A 1090 13.48 -32.99 -14.57
C ILE A 1090 14.52 -32.93 -15.69
N GLY A 1091 15.68 -32.32 -15.43
CA GLY A 1091 16.81 -32.25 -16.36
C GLY A 1091 17.85 -33.35 -16.14
N ILE A 1092 18.47 -33.83 -17.22
CA ILE A 1092 19.52 -34.85 -17.20
C ILE A 1092 20.80 -34.33 -16.51
N ARG A 1093 21.05 -33.02 -16.54
CA ARG A 1093 22.15 -32.36 -15.82
C ARG A 1093 21.70 -31.52 -14.62
N SER A 1094 20.49 -30.96 -14.62
CA SER A 1094 19.99 -30.08 -13.54
C SER A 1094 19.17 -30.76 -12.44
N GLY A 1095 18.67 -32.00 -12.65
CA GLY A 1095 17.84 -32.69 -11.68
C GLY A 1095 16.39 -32.20 -11.64
N ILE A 1096 15.70 -32.40 -10.51
CA ILE A 1096 14.28 -32.04 -10.34
C ILE A 1096 14.16 -30.61 -9.79
N SER A 1097 13.31 -29.78 -10.41
CA SER A 1097 12.94 -28.46 -9.89
C SER A 1097 11.45 -28.15 -10.08
N SER A 1098 10.88 -27.39 -9.15
CA SER A 1098 9.47 -26.99 -9.17
C SER A 1098 9.28 -25.55 -8.72
N ASP A 1099 8.21 -24.91 -9.17
CA ASP A 1099 7.79 -23.57 -8.76
C ASP A 1099 6.25 -23.55 -8.58
N GLY A 1100 5.80 -22.96 -7.46
CA GLY A 1100 4.40 -23.02 -7.00
C GLY A 1100 4.32 -22.79 -5.48
N LEU A 1101 3.11 -22.72 -4.92
CA LEU A 1101 2.89 -22.39 -3.49
C LEU A 1101 3.07 -23.63 -2.58
N ILE A 1102 4.22 -24.30 -2.71
CA ILE A 1102 4.66 -25.37 -1.82
C ILE A 1102 6.07 -24.99 -1.35
N ASN A 1103 6.27 -24.89 -0.03
CA ASN A 1103 7.60 -24.64 0.53
C ASN A 1103 8.56 -25.73 0.07
N LYS A 1104 9.65 -25.32 -0.61
CA LYS A 1104 10.80 -26.19 -0.89
C LYS A 1104 11.38 -26.64 0.46
N LEU A 1105 11.06 -27.88 0.85
CA LEU A 1105 11.83 -28.58 1.87
C LEU A 1105 13.31 -28.57 1.45
N PRO A 1106 14.26 -28.37 2.38
CA PRO A 1106 15.67 -28.32 2.02
C PRO A 1106 16.10 -29.66 1.43
N VAL A 1107 16.49 -29.65 0.15
CA VAL A 1107 17.09 -30.79 -0.52
C VAL A 1107 18.45 -31.04 0.14
N MET A 1108 18.53 -32.05 1.00
CA MET A 1108 19.80 -32.57 1.48
C MET A 1108 20.53 -33.22 0.29
N LYS A 1109 21.84 -32.96 0.20
CA LYS A 1109 22.76 -33.65 -0.71
C LYS A 1109 23.13 -35.02 -0.16
#